data_AF-A0AAD4S4D9-F1
#
_entry.id   AF-A0AAD4S4D9-F1
#
_cell.length_a   1.000
_cell.length_b   1.000
_cell.length_c   1.000
_cell.angle_alpha   90.00
_cell.angle_beta   90.00
_cell.angle_gamma   90.00
#
_symmetry.space_group_name_H-M   'P 1'
#
loop_
_entity.id
_entity.type
_entity.pdbx_description
1 polymer ?
#
loop_
_entity_poly.entity_id
_entity_poly.type
_entity_poly.pdbx_seq_one_letter_code
_entity_poly.pdbx_strand_id
1 'polypeptide(L)'
;MVMIYSLLKKPKIFIFFRFHHQLQFHISSLSSPSSTQYQKPLFSSSSSQDHSSSLIVNHILTAILENRSFDSQLTSSISNPQWTVGTVCEVLRSIPRYFFQSCESIGRQKGFRHRTPLKQRNLKQESEHIEKGIHVLGPGAYRDPMKVKLGLDKALEFYYWVETQFGFTHTEITCREMSIVLAKGNRLNVLWDFLKEMERKSNGLLVTTTTVTCLIKVLGEEGLVNEALAAFYRMKQLHCRPDVYAYNTIIGALCRIGKFRKARFLLEQMELPGFRCPPDTFTYTIFISFYCNYSLQTSCKKAIRRRLWEANHIIERALELFDDMLKKYYSAVNEIDKAVEMMRKMKLMNHGKPTTSSYTPIIHALCEAGRVLEARDFLVELVDGGSFPREYTAKLVRDALKSTGETVFEDELWRKIEEGIKIRQRFVVFSESHFNSNTSDLFLNAGHAEGNAVTFHVRNKCPFPLWPATASNAGHPVIADGGFFLPSGQTKLIQAPPTWNGRIWARTGCDFTSTSNTKPCCETGDCGGKIACNGNIGLPPATLVQVSLQPDTSKPSFYDVSLVDGYNVPISVSAKSKASNCYIGGCVKDLNKICPRELQVLNGDGQVVACKSACLAFNHDMFCCRNAYGNPDKCKPNMYSNMFKEVCPSYYSYAFDSPPPLVSCTADVFIITFCPNKWGVLNTFQFRY
;
A
#
# COMPACT_ATOMS: atom_id res chain seq x y z
N MET A 1 -25.43 33.82 -37.71
CA MET A 1 -25.66 32.94 -36.53
C MET A 1 -24.40 32.91 -35.67
N VAL A 2 -24.02 33.99 -34.98
CA VAL A 2 -24.59 34.58 -33.74
C VAL A 2 -24.60 33.60 -32.57
N MET A 3 -23.40 33.23 -32.06
CA MET A 3 -23.04 33.18 -30.62
C MET A 3 -21.58 32.71 -30.35
N ILE A 4 -20.56 33.17 -31.10
CA ILE A 4 -19.13 32.80 -30.82
C ILE A 4 -18.21 34.04 -30.73
N TYR A 5 -18.76 35.25 -30.57
CA TYR A 5 -17.95 36.49 -30.62
C TYR A 5 -17.89 37.34 -29.33
N SER A 6 -18.34 36.84 -28.17
CA SER A 6 -18.51 37.70 -26.96
C SER A 6 -17.60 37.42 -25.75
N LEU A 7 -16.63 36.49 -25.76
CA LEU A 7 -15.78 36.25 -24.58
C LEU A 7 -14.26 36.39 -24.79
N LEU A 8 -13.87 37.13 -25.84
CA LEU A 8 -12.51 37.63 -26.02
C LEU A 8 -12.52 39.16 -26.08
N LYS A 9 -12.79 39.82 -24.95
CA LYS A 9 -12.38 41.22 -24.68
C LYS A 9 -12.74 41.65 -23.25
N LYS A 10 -11.88 41.31 -22.28
CA LYS A 10 -11.51 42.25 -21.20
C LYS A 10 -9.99 42.15 -20.99
N PRO A 11 -9.21 43.21 -21.28
CA PRO A 11 -7.80 43.29 -20.93
C PRO A 11 -7.63 43.93 -19.54
N LYS A 12 -6.54 43.57 -18.85
CA LYS A 12 -6.05 44.07 -17.54
C LYS A 12 -6.84 43.45 -16.35
N ILE A 13 -6.25 42.54 -15.59
CA ILE A 13 -5.14 42.79 -14.65
C ILE A 13 -4.06 41.72 -14.76
N PHE A 14 -2.83 42.17 -15.01
CA PHE A 14 -1.60 41.44 -14.69
C PHE A 14 -1.48 41.35 -13.16
N ILE A 15 -1.69 40.17 -12.57
CA ILE A 15 -1.05 39.78 -11.31
C ILE A 15 -0.35 38.45 -11.59
N PHE A 16 0.85 38.54 -12.15
CA PHE A 16 1.91 37.62 -11.79
C PHE A 16 2.31 37.96 -10.35
N PHE A 17 2.57 36.93 -9.53
CA PHE A 17 2.85 36.97 -8.07
C PHE A 17 1.64 37.19 -7.13
N ARG A 18 0.83 36.14 -6.89
CA ARG A 18 0.27 35.88 -5.53
C ARG A 18 -0.39 34.50 -5.27
N PHE A 19 0.02 33.42 -5.93
CA PHE A 19 -0.33 32.05 -5.51
C PHE A 19 0.91 31.17 -5.27
N HIS A 20 2.00 31.79 -4.82
CA HIS A 20 3.19 31.09 -4.35
C HIS A 20 3.34 31.10 -2.81
N HIS A 21 2.31 31.53 -2.05
CA HIS A 21 2.49 31.79 -0.62
C HIS A 21 1.28 31.62 0.34
N GLN A 22 0.28 30.76 0.05
CA GLN A 22 -0.72 30.34 1.06
C GLN A 22 -0.82 28.82 1.27
N LEU A 23 0.29 28.13 1.04
CA LEU A 23 0.59 26.82 1.62
C LEU A 23 1.95 26.91 2.33
N GLN A 24 2.06 27.80 3.32
CA GLN A 24 3.22 27.84 4.24
C GLN A 24 2.84 28.43 5.61
N PHE A 25 3.61 27.99 6.63
CA PHE A 25 3.60 28.25 8.09
C PHE A 25 2.82 27.21 8.92
N HIS A 26 3.39 26.53 9.93
CA HIS A 26 4.53 26.81 10.81
C HIS A 26 5.49 25.62 10.98
N ILE A 27 6.81 25.83 10.85
CA ILE A 27 7.80 25.32 11.80
C ILE A 27 8.85 26.43 11.99
N SER A 28 8.93 26.93 13.22
CA SER A 28 9.86 27.94 13.70
C SER A 28 11.30 27.41 13.76
N SER A 29 12.20 28.31 13.45
CA SER A 29 13.65 28.24 13.61
C SER A 29 14.08 28.22 15.08
N LEU A 30 15.03 27.36 15.42
CA LEU A 30 16.02 27.60 16.47
C LEU A 30 17.41 27.23 15.95
N SER A 31 18.33 28.15 16.15
CA SER A 31 19.68 28.24 15.60
C SER A 31 20.74 27.71 16.56
N SER A 32 21.72 26.96 16.01
CA SER A 32 23.13 26.79 16.44
C SER A 32 23.45 26.13 17.81
N PRO A 33 24.69 25.62 18.09
CA PRO A 33 25.90 25.61 17.26
C PRO A 33 26.55 24.22 17.05
N SER A 34 27.52 24.24 16.15
CA SER A 34 28.57 23.25 15.91
C SER A 34 29.37 22.84 17.16
N SER A 35 29.61 21.55 17.31
CA SER A 35 30.92 21.02 17.69
C SER A 35 31.09 19.57 17.22
N THR A 36 32.24 19.35 16.60
CA THR A 36 32.80 18.09 16.12
C THR A 36 32.95 17.05 17.21
N GLN A 37 32.56 15.79 16.96
CA GLN A 37 33.37 14.63 17.34
C GLN A 37 32.91 13.36 16.61
N TYR A 38 33.91 12.63 16.11
CA TYR A 38 33.83 11.29 15.53
C TYR A 38 33.01 10.34 16.41
N GLN A 39 31.98 9.69 15.87
CA GLN A 39 31.43 8.47 16.47
C GLN A 39 31.15 7.40 15.40
N LYS A 40 31.84 6.27 15.59
CA LYS A 40 31.65 4.96 14.94
C LYS A 40 30.17 4.55 15.00
N PRO A 41 29.61 3.87 13.97
CA PRO A 41 28.29 3.31 14.08
C PRO A 41 28.30 2.09 15.02
N LEU A 42 27.59 2.20 16.15
CA LEU A 42 27.20 1.07 16.98
C LEU A 42 26.05 0.32 16.30
N PHE A 43 26.27 -0.97 16.05
CA PHE A 43 25.25 -1.95 15.67
C PHE A 43 24.49 -2.40 16.92
N SER A 44 23.16 -2.35 16.89
CA SER A 44 22.31 -2.99 17.89
C SER A 44 22.05 -4.46 17.51
N SER A 45 22.17 -5.31 18.53
CA SER A 45 22.13 -6.77 18.51
C SER A 45 20.79 -7.37 18.09
N SER A 46 20.82 -8.35 17.19
CA SER A 46 19.74 -9.32 16.98
C SER A 46 20.33 -10.71 16.76
N SER A 47 19.65 -11.71 17.34
CA SER A 47 19.79 -13.18 17.33
C SER A 47 21.10 -13.85 16.82
N SER A 48 21.55 -14.89 17.53
CA SER A 48 22.79 -15.62 17.31
C SER A 48 22.93 -16.36 15.96
N GLN A 49 21.89 -16.46 15.13
CA GLN A 49 22.01 -16.97 13.75
C GLN A 49 22.32 -15.88 12.71
N ASP A 50 21.78 -14.66 12.87
CA ASP A 50 22.00 -13.51 11.97
C ASP A 50 23.43 -12.94 12.05
N HIS A 51 24.11 -13.14 13.17
CA HIS A 51 25.51 -12.72 13.30
C HIS A 51 26.45 -13.49 12.37
N SER A 52 26.20 -14.78 12.09
CA SER A 52 27.08 -15.60 11.25
C SER A 52 26.97 -15.26 9.76
N SER A 53 25.76 -15.03 9.25
CA SER A 53 25.49 -14.65 7.86
C SER A 53 26.03 -13.25 7.55
N SER A 54 25.83 -12.29 8.45
CA SER A 54 26.37 -10.93 8.34
C SER A 54 27.91 -10.91 8.32
N LEU A 55 28.57 -11.77 9.11
CA LEU A 55 30.03 -11.85 9.15
C LEU A 55 30.63 -12.38 7.84
N ILE A 56 30.02 -13.41 7.23
CA ILE A 56 30.48 -13.97 5.95
C ILE A 56 30.34 -12.92 4.83
N VAL A 57 29.18 -12.25 4.77
CA VAL A 57 28.93 -11.19 3.77
C VAL A 57 29.95 -10.06 3.94
N ASN A 58 30.22 -9.59 5.16
CA ASN A 58 31.19 -8.53 5.41
C ASN A 58 32.63 -8.93 5.03
N HIS A 59 33.07 -10.16 5.30
CA HIS A 59 34.40 -10.64 4.90
C HIS A 59 34.56 -10.69 3.38
N ILE A 60 33.55 -11.21 2.68
CA ILE A 60 33.57 -11.29 1.21
C ILE A 60 33.52 -9.91 0.58
N LEU A 61 32.69 -9.00 1.10
CA LEU A 61 32.67 -7.62 0.64
C LEU A 61 34.02 -6.92 0.88
N THR A 62 34.68 -7.19 1.99
CA THR A 62 36.03 -6.66 2.26
C THR A 62 37.03 -7.17 1.22
N ALA A 63 37.01 -8.47 0.92
CA ALA A 63 37.88 -9.04 -0.12
C ALA A 63 37.59 -8.45 -1.52
N ILE A 64 36.32 -8.21 -1.85
CA ILE A 64 35.91 -7.56 -3.10
C ILE A 64 36.41 -6.11 -3.16
N LEU A 65 36.26 -5.34 -2.07
CA LEU A 65 36.70 -3.95 -1.96
C LEU A 65 38.23 -3.82 -2.06
N GLU A 66 38.97 -4.78 -1.52
CA GLU A 66 40.43 -4.84 -1.59
C GLU A 66 40.96 -5.49 -2.88
N ASN A 67 40.08 -5.89 -3.81
CA ASN A 67 40.42 -6.58 -5.05
C ASN A 67 41.29 -7.85 -4.84
N ARG A 68 41.03 -8.60 -3.77
CA ARG A 68 41.69 -9.89 -3.50
C ARG A 68 41.06 -11.00 -4.34
N SER A 69 41.83 -12.01 -4.74
CA SER A 69 41.31 -13.25 -5.35
C SER A 69 40.51 -14.04 -4.32
N PHE A 70 39.48 -14.76 -4.77
CA PHE A 70 38.74 -15.68 -3.91
C PHE A 70 39.48 -17.03 -3.76
N ASP A 71 40.74 -17.02 -3.33
CA ASP A 71 41.54 -18.25 -3.16
C ASP A 71 41.22 -18.99 -1.84
N SER A 72 41.71 -20.23 -1.71
CA SER A 72 41.48 -21.14 -0.57
C SER A 72 41.91 -20.63 0.82
N GLN A 73 42.56 -19.46 0.90
CA GLN A 73 42.92 -18.81 2.16
C GLN A 73 41.76 -17.98 2.76
N LEU A 74 40.78 -17.55 1.95
CA LEU A 74 39.56 -16.92 2.46
C LEU A 74 38.61 -17.95 3.11
N THR A 75 38.77 -19.23 2.76
CA THR A 75 37.96 -20.34 3.28
C THR A 75 38.49 -20.93 4.58
N SER A 76 39.78 -20.76 4.90
CA SER A 76 40.38 -21.27 6.15
C SER A 76 39.99 -20.48 7.40
N SER A 77 39.49 -19.25 7.24
CA SER A 77 39.00 -18.41 8.34
C SER A 77 37.52 -18.60 8.66
N ILE A 78 36.78 -19.37 7.85
CA ILE A 78 35.34 -19.59 7.99
C ILE A 78 35.10 -21.09 8.15
N SER A 79 34.87 -21.57 9.38
CA SER A 79 34.52 -22.96 9.64
C SER A 79 33.14 -23.29 9.06
N ASN A 80 33.10 -24.01 7.94
CA ASN A 80 31.89 -24.46 7.23
C ASN A 80 30.84 -23.35 6.94
N PRO A 81 31.09 -22.46 5.97
CA PRO A 81 30.06 -21.51 5.53
C PRO A 81 28.88 -22.25 4.90
N GLN A 82 27.71 -22.19 5.52
CA GLN A 82 26.46 -22.54 4.85
C GLN A 82 26.04 -21.38 3.93
N TRP A 83 26.35 -21.50 2.64
CA TRP A 83 25.87 -20.55 1.62
C TRP A 83 24.37 -20.69 1.44
N THR A 84 23.63 -19.60 1.68
CA THR A 84 22.20 -19.53 1.43
C THR A 84 21.92 -18.63 0.24
N VAL A 85 20.76 -18.80 -0.38
CA VAL A 85 20.28 -17.88 -1.43
C VAL A 85 20.31 -16.43 -0.94
N GLY A 86 19.99 -16.20 0.34
CA GLY A 86 20.00 -14.87 0.96
C GLY A 86 21.40 -14.23 0.97
N THR A 87 22.42 -14.95 1.44
CA THR A 87 23.78 -14.42 1.55
C THR A 87 24.41 -14.13 0.19
N VAL A 88 24.22 -15.02 -0.80
CA VAL A 88 24.69 -14.79 -2.17
C VAL A 88 24.01 -13.55 -2.78
N CYS A 89 22.70 -13.40 -2.59
CA CYS A 89 21.98 -12.23 -3.08
C CYS A 89 22.43 -10.93 -2.40
N GLU A 90 22.76 -10.98 -1.10
CA GLU A 90 23.22 -9.80 -0.36
C GLU A 90 24.59 -9.30 -0.85
N VAL A 91 25.53 -10.21 -1.12
CA VAL A 91 26.82 -9.87 -1.72
C VAL A 91 26.60 -9.22 -3.10
N LEU A 92 25.80 -9.86 -3.97
CA LEU A 92 25.51 -9.33 -5.32
C LEU A 92 24.84 -7.95 -5.28
N ARG A 93 23.88 -7.72 -4.38
CA ARG A 93 23.19 -6.41 -4.24
C ARG A 93 24.09 -5.31 -3.72
N SER A 94 25.12 -5.66 -2.97
CA SER A 94 26.06 -4.72 -2.37
C SER A 94 27.05 -4.17 -3.39
N ILE A 95 27.45 -4.96 -4.40
CA ILE A 95 28.42 -4.55 -5.41
C ILE A 95 27.99 -3.25 -6.14
N PRO A 96 26.78 -3.09 -6.69
CA PRO A 96 26.35 -1.83 -7.29
C PRO A 96 26.37 -0.63 -6.33
N ARG A 97 26.16 -0.85 -5.03
CA ARG A 97 26.16 0.22 -4.02
C ARG A 97 27.55 0.79 -3.79
N TYR A 98 28.57 -0.07 -3.77
CA TYR A 98 29.95 0.33 -3.51
C TYR A 98 30.72 0.72 -4.77
N PHE A 99 30.45 0.08 -5.91
CA PHE A 99 31.26 0.23 -7.12
C PHE A 99 30.62 1.10 -8.20
N PHE A 100 29.28 1.22 -8.26
CA PHE A 100 28.60 1.91 -9.37
C PHE A 100 28.09 3.32 -9.02
N GLN A 101 28.29 3.78 -7.77
CA GLN A 101 27.92 5.11 -7.31
C GLN A 101 29.18 5.94 -7.02
N SER A 102 29.20 7.22 -7.40
CA SER A 102 30.17 8.18 -6.84
C SER A 102 29.84 8.46 -5.38
N CYS A 103 30.89 8.58 -4.55
CA CYS A 103 30.81 8.97 -3.14
C CYS A 103 30.01 10.27 -2.90
N GLU A 104 29.85 11.13 -3.90
CA GLU A 104 29.10 12.39 -3.79
C GLU A 104 27.57 12.22 -3.78
N SER A 105 27.04 11.02 -4.06
CA SER A 105 25.60 10.75 -4.08
C SER A 105 25.02 10.26 -2.75
N ILE A 106 25.87 10.10 -1.72
CA ILE A 106 25.48 9.63 -0.37
C ILE A 106 25.10 10.81 0.55
N GLY A 107 25.28 12.07 0.12
CA GLY A 107 24.95 13.26 0.90
C GLY A 107 23.95 14.20 0.22
N ARG A 108 22.83 14.49 0.87
CA ARG A 108 21.86 15.57 0.59
C ARG A 108 21.13 15.54 -0.77
N GLN A 109 19.87 15.11 -0.74
CA GLN A 109 18.80 15.84 -1.44
C GLN A 109 17.59 16.05 -0.51
N LYS A 110 17.69 17.06 0.36
CA LYS A 110 16.52 17.68 1.02
C LYS A 110 15.99 18.77 0.09
N GLY A 111 14.97 18.46 -0.70
CA GLY A 111 14.27 19.43 -1.55
C GLY A 111 13.61 18.80 -2.78
N PHE A 112 12.38 19.22 -3.07
CA PHE A 112 11.65 18.88 -4.29
C PHE A 112 12.29 19.64 -5.47
N ARG A 113 13.34 19.07 -6.08
CA ARG A 113 13.71 19.49 -7.44
C ARG A 113 12.80 18.75 -8.41
N HIS A 114 12.23 19.45 -9.38
CA HIS A 114 11.78 18.83 -10.63
C HIS A 114 12.93 17.97 -11.14
N ARG A 115 12.85 16.64 -10.97
CA ARG A 115 13.78 15.74 -11.63
C ARG A 115 13.60 15.98 -13.12
N THR A 116 14.68 16.36 -13.79
CA THR A 116 14.67 16.46 -15.25
C THR A 116 14.10 15.15 -15.81
N PRO A 117 13.23 15.21 -16.84
CA PRO A 117 12.64 14.02 -17.40
C PRO A 117 13.74 13.02 -17.77
N LEU A 118 13.60 11.77 -17.34
CA LEU A 118 14.54 10.73 -17.68
C LEU A 118 14.60 10.64 -19.21
N LYS A 119 15.79 10.86 -19.79
CA LYS A 119 16.01 10.72 -21.23
C LYS A 119 16.59 9.36 -21.53
N GLN A 120 16.35 8.89 -22.76
CA GLN A 120 17.03 7.71 -23.29
C GLN A 120 18.55 7.95 -23.30
N ARG A 121 19.29 7.09 -22.60
CA ARG A 121 20.75 7.10 -22.59
C ARG A 121 21.32 6.52 -23.88
N ASN A 122 22.48 7.00 -24.28
CA ASN A 122 23.25 6.48 -25.41
C ASN A 122 24.64 6.10 -24.92
N LEU A 123 24.83 4.83 -24.60
CA LEU A 123 26.08 4.34 -24.00
C LEU A 123 27.29 4.59 -24.89
N LYS A 124 27.16 4.47 -26.21
CA LYS A 124 28.25 4.76 -27.16
C LYS A 124 28.68 6.23 -27.08
N GLN A 125 27.71 7.14 -27.07
CA GLN A 125 27.98 8.56 -26.95
C GLN A 125 28.54 8.93 -25.56
N GLU A 126 28.04 8.30 -24.48
CA GLU A 126 28.57 8.48 -23.13
C GLU A 126 30.05 8.05 -23.07
N SER A 127 30.40 6.89 -23.66
CA SER A 127 31.79 6.44 -23.77
C SER A 127 32.67 7.40 -24.56
N GLU A 128 32.23 7.85 -25.73
CA GLU A 128 32.97 8.83 -26.55
C GLU A 128 33.16 10.17 -25.81
N HIS A 129 32.17 10.61 -25.04
CA HIS A 129 32.27 11.81 -24.22
C HIS A 129 33.29 11.64 -23.10
N ILE A 130 33.27 10.50 -22.40
CA ILE A 130 34.25 10.20 -21.33
C ILE A 130 35.67 10.15 -21.90
N GLU A 131 35.88 9.50 -23.05
CA GLU A 131 37.19 9.44 -23.73
C GLU A 131 37.71 10.83 -24.13
N LYS A 132 36.80 11.74 -24.50
CA LYS A 132 37.12 13.13 -24.87
C LYS A 132 37.16 14.09 -23.67
N GLY A 133 37.01 13.60 -22.44
CA GLY A 133 36.96 14.43 -21.23
C GLY A 133 35.71 15.33 -21.12
N ILE A 134 34.67 15.05 -21.89
CA ILE A 134 33.40 15.77 -21.90
C ILE A 134 32.51 15.23 -20.77
N HIS A 135 31.99 16.13 -19.92
CA HIS A 135 31.08 15.75 -18.84
C HIS A 135 29.79 15.10 -19.37
N VAL A 136 29.53 13.87 -18.93
CA VAL A 136 28.24 13.20 -19.11
C VAL A 136 27.24 13.78 -18.12
N LEU A 137 26.01 14.08 -18.56
CA LEU A 137 24.94 14.59 -17.70
C LEU A 137 23.86 13.51 -17.49
N GLY A 138 23.27 13.47 -16.28
CA GLY A 138 22.17 12.56 -15.94
C GLY A 138 22.59 11.32 -15.12
N PRO A 139 21.81 10.22 -15.15
CA PRO A 139 22.03 9.05 -14.28
C PRO A 139 23.40 8.37 -14.40
N GLY A 140 24.09 8.54 -15.53
CA GLY A 140 25.45 8.01 -15.78
C GLY A 140 26.59 8.96 -15.42
N ALA A 141 26.31 10.21 -15.05
CA ALA A 141 27.30 11.29 -14.91
C ALA A 141 28.37 11.03 -13.83
N TYR A 142 28.04 10.24 -12.82
CA TYR A 142 28.83 10.07 -11.61
C TYR A 142 29.40 8.65 -11.46
N ARG A 143 29.62 7.94 -12.57
CA ARG A 143 30.16 6.57 -12.54
C ARG A 143 31.63 6.56 -12.95
N ASP A 144 32.48 6.00 -12.11
CA ASP A 144 33.86 5.71 -12.44
C ASP A 144 33.92 4.41 -13.28
N PRO A 145 34.32 4.47 -14.57
CA PRO A 145 34.35 3.30 -15.44
C PRO A 145 35.25 2.16 -14.92
N MET A 146 36.34 2.50 -14.24
CA MET A 146 37.30 1.51 -13.73
C MET A 146 36.73 0.78 -12.52
N LYS A 147 36.08 1.51 -11.59
CA LYS A 147 35.38 0.89 -10.46
C LYS A 147 34.18 0.05 -10.90
N VAL A 148 33.41 0.54 -11.87
CA VAL A 148 32.29 -0.21 -12.44
C VAL A 148 32.77 -1.51 -13.08
N LYS A 149 33.86 -1.46 -13.85
CA LYS A 149 34.48 -2.66 -14.45
C LYS A 149 34.94 -3.63 -13.36
N LEU A 150 35.69 -3.16 -12.36
CA LEU A 150 36.17 -3.99 -11.26
C LEU A 150 35.02 -4.67 -10.50
N GLY A 151 33.96 -3.93 -10.17
CA GLY A 151 32.80 -4.49 -9.48
C GLY A 151 32.08 -5.56 -10.30
N LEU A 152 31.99 -5.39 -11.63
CA LEU A 152 31.39 -6.39 -12.53
C LEU A 152 32.24 -7.65 -12.65
N ASP A 153 33.56 -7.49 -12.80
CA ASP A 153 34.49 -8.60 -12.90
C ASP A 153 34.46 -9.42 -11.59
N LYS A 154 34.47 -8.75 -10.43
CA LYS A 154 34.34 -9.39 -9.12
C LYS A 154 32.97 -10.04 -8.87
N ALA A 155 31.89 -9.47 -9.40
CA ALA A 155 30.57 -10.09 -9.30
C ALA A 155 30.50 -11.42 -10.06
N LEU A 156 31.07 -11.47 -11.27
CA LEU A 156 31.13 -12.70 -12.09
C LEU A 156 32.05 -13.73 -11.44
N GLU A 157 33.23 -13.31 -10.99
CA GLU A 157 34.18 -14.16 -10.28
C GLU A 157 33.51 -14.80 -9.05
N PHE A 158 32.86 -13.99 -8.21
CA PHE A 158 32.12 -14.46 -7.03
C PHE A 158 31.00 -15.45 -7.41
N TYR A 159 30.20 -15.12 -8.42
CA TYR A 159 29.04 -15.92 -8.82
C TYR A 159 29.42 -17.36 -9.21
N TYR A 160 30.47 -17.52 -10.03
CA TYR A 160 30.96 -18.84 -10.44
C TYR A 160 31.87 -19.49 -9.38
N TRP A 161 32.56 -18.70 -8.56
CA TRP A 161 33.38 -19.21 -7.46
C TRP A 161 32.53 -19.96 -6.42
N VAL A 162 31.38 -19.42 -6.03
CA VAL A 162 30.49 -20.08 -5.06
C VAL A 162 29.92 -21.40 -5.60
N GLU A 163 29.65 -21.48 -6.91
CA GLU A 163 29.24 -22.71 -7.60
C GLU A 163 30.37 -23.76 -7.61
N THR A 164 31.58 -23.36 -8.00
CA THR A 164 32.73 -24.28 -8.19
C THR A 164 33.36 -24.76 -6.89
N GLN A 165 33.51 -23.91 -5.87
CA GLN A 165 34.20 -24.27 -4.62
C GLN A 165 33.29 -24.90 -3.58
N PHE A 166 32.00 -24.52 -3.53
CA PHE A 166 31.06 -24.98 -2.50
C PHE A 166 29.91 -25.82 -3.04
N GLY A 167 29.85 -26.07 -4.35
CA GLY A 167 28.76 -26.83 -4.98
C GLY A 167 27.40 -26.14 -4.86
N PHE A 168 27.38 -24.81 -4.69
CA PHE A 168 26.13 -24.07 -4.51
C PHE A 168 25.27 -24.14 -5.78
N THR A 169 24.02 -24.52 -5.61
CA THR A 169 23.05 -24.56 -6.70
C THR A 169 22.34 -23.21 -6.82
N HIS A 170 22.64 -22.51 -7.90
CA HIS A 170 21.98 -21.23 -8.19
C HIS A 170 20.48 -21.42 -8.41
N THR A 171 19.70 -20.46 -7.94
CA THR A 171 18.24 -20.37 -8.10
C THR A 171 17.87 -19.20 -9.01
N GLU A 172 16.59 -19.13 -9.40
CA GLU A 172 16.02 -17.98 -10.13
C GLU A 172 16.39 -16.64 -9.48
N ILE A 173 16.32 -16.57 -8.15
CA ILE A 173 16.57 -15.34 -7.39
C ILE A 173 18.03 -14.90 -7.53
N THR A 174 18.99 -15.82 -7.37
CA THR A 174 20.42 -15.51 -7.54
C THR A 174 20.78 -15.12 -8.97
N CYS A 175 20.18 -15.78 -9.97
CA CYS A 175 20.35 -15.44 -11.39
C CYS A 175 19.80 -14.04 -11.70
N ARG A 176 18.64 -13.71 -11.13
CA ARG A 176 18.02 -12.39 -11.25
C ARG A 176 18.88 -11.30 -10.65
N GLU A 177 19.41 -11.47 -9.45
CA GLU A 177 20.30 -10.48 -8.83
C GLU A 177 21.57 -10.28 -9.65
N MET A 178 22.21 -11.36 -10.12
CA MET A 178 23.39 -11.25 -10.99
C MET A 178 23.07 -10.49 -12.29
N SER A 179 21.93 -10.77 -12.91
CA SER A 179 21.46 -10.07 -14.10
C SER A 179 21.24 -8.57 -13.85
N ILE A 180 20.71 -8.20 -12.67
CA ILE A 180 20.55 -6.80 -12.26
C ILE A 180 21.90 -6.10 -12.08
N VAL A 181 22.90 -6.78 -11.53
CA VAL A 181 24.27 -6.24 -11.40
C VAL A 181 24.84 -5.93 -12.78
N LEU A 182 24.79 -6.88 -13.72
CA LEU A 182 25.29 -6.69 -15.09
C LEU A 182 24.54 -5.56 -15.83
N ALA A 183 23.23 -5.44 -15.62
CA ALA A 183 22.41 -4.37 -16.20
C ALA A 183 22.79 -2.99 -15.66
N LYS A 184 22.94 -2.85 -14.34
CA LYS A 184 23.34 -1.58 -13.70
C LYS A 184 24.77 -1.17 -14.09
N GLY A 185 25.65 -2.14 -14.33
CA GLY A 185 27.02 -1.90 -14.81
C GLY A 185 27.15 -1.67 -16.33
N ASN A 186 26.04 -1.61 -17.07
CA ASN A 186 26.02 -1.39 -18.52
C ASN A 186 26.76 -2.45 -19.37
N ARG A 187 27.03 -3.65 -18.85
CA ARG A 187 27.68 -4.75 -19.61
C ARG A 187 26.65 -5.65 -20.28
N LEU A 188 25.90 -5.07 -21.21
CA LEU A 188 24.75 -5.73 -21.84
C LEU A 188 25.12 -6.98 -22.64
N ASN A 189 26.25 -6.99 -23.35
CA ASN A 189 26.68 -8.19 -24.11
C ASN A 189 26.85 -9.40 -23.17
N VAL A 190 27.61 -9.21 -22.08
CA VAL A 190 27.85 -10.24 -21.07
C VAL A 190 26.56 -10.66 -20.36
N LEU A 191 25.67 -9.71 -20.06
CA LEU A 191 24.33 -9.99 -19.51
C LEU A 191 23.53 -10.94 -20.41
N TRP A 192 23.52 -10.71 -21.72
CA TRP A 192 22.75 -11.52 -22.64
C TRP A 192 23.34 -12.91 -22.85
N ASP A 193 24.68 -13.02 -22.86
CA ASP A 193 25.36 -14.30 -22.94
C ASP A 193 25.14 -15.11 -21.65
N PHE A 194 25.23 -14.46 -20.49
CA PHE A 194 24.91 -15.04 -19.18
C PHE A 194 23.48 -15.58 -19.12
N LEU A 195 22.47 -14.79 -19.53
CA LEU A 195 21.08 -15.23 -19.51
C LEU A 195 20.83 -16.44 -20.42
N LYS A 196 21.47 -16.50 -21.60
CA LYS A 196 21.40 -17.67 -22.48
C LYS A 196 22.07 -18.89 -21.87
N GLU A 197 23.21 -18.70 -21.20
CA GLU A 197 23.91 -19.78 -20.50
C GLU A 197 23.03 -20.37 -19.38
N MET A 198 22.43 -19.50 -18.54
CA MET A 198 21.58 -19.92 -17.42
C MET A 198 20.27 -20.56 -17.88
N GLU A 199 19.71 -20.10 -19.00
CA GLU A 199 18.55 -20.72 -19.63
C GLU A 199 18.87 -22.15 -20.07
N ARG A 200 20.01 -22.36 -20.75
CA ARG A 200 20.49 -23.69 -21.20
C ARG A 200 20.81 -24.63 -20.03
N LYS A 201 21.43 -24.13 -18.96
CA LYS A 201 21.84 -24.94 -17.79
C LYS A 201 20.66 -25.61 -17.07
N SER A 202 19.49 -24.96 -17.05
CA SER A 202 18.34 -25.42 -16.24
C SER A 202 17.02 -25.46 -16.99
N ASN A 203 17.06 -25.60 -18.32
CA ASN A 203 15.88 -25.71 -19.20
C ASN A 203 14.81 -24.65 -18.90
N GLY A 204 15.24 -23.39 -18.69
CA GLY A 204 14.37 -22.25 -18.41
C GLY A 204 13.94 -22.06 -16.94
N LEU A 205 14.33 -22.91 -15.98
CA LEU A 205 13.92 -22.77 -14.57
C LEU A 205 14.64 -21.62 -13.83
N LEU A 206 15.82 -21.21 -14.30
CA LEU A 206 16.59 -20.10 -13.71
C LEU A 206 16.21 -18.73 -14.28
N VAL A 207 15.71 -18.71 -15.52
CA VAL A 207 15.33 -17.48 -16.23
C VAL A 207 13.84 -17.53 -16.49
N THR A 208 13.08 -16.86 -15.61
CA THR A 208 11.61 -16.82 -15.65
C THR A 208 11.11 -15.49 -16.21
N THR A 209 9.80 -15.42 -16.47
CA THR A 209 9.09 -14.17 -16.75
C THR A 209 9.39 -13.10 -15.68
N THR A 210 9.41 -13.47 -14.40
CA THR A 210 9.72 -12.54 -13.28
C THR A 210 11.14 -11.98 -13.38
N THR A 211 12.12 -12.81 -13.72
CA THR A 211 13.52 -12.39 -13.90
C THR A 211 13.64 -11.34 -15.00
N VAL A 212 13.07 -11.61 -16.18
CA VAL A 212 13.16 -10.68 -17.32
C VAL A 212 12.32 -9.42 -17.07
N THR A 213 11.16 -9.51 -16.43
CA THR A 213 10.36 -8.32 -16.09
C THR A 213 11.08 -7.41 -15.08
N CYS A 214 11.77 -7.98 -14.09
CA CYS A 214 12.61 -7.23 -13.17
C CYS A 214 13.76 -6.52 -13.91
N LEU A 215 14.38 -7.21 -14.87
CA LEU A 215 15.43 -6.65 -15.72
C LEU A 215 14.91 -5.47 -16.57
N ILE A 216 13.74 -5.60 -17.19
CA ILE A 216 13.07 -4.53 -17.95
C ILE A 216 12.84 -3.30 -17.06
N LYS A 217 12.38 -3.51 -15.82
CA LYS A 217 12.18 -2.43 -14.85
C LYS A 217 13.48 -1.69 -14.55
N VAL A 218 14.55 -2.42 -14.23
CA VAL A 218 15.87 -1.83 -13.91
C VAL A 218 16.44 -1.07 -15.11
N LEU A 219 16.42 -1.66 -16.32
CA LEU A 219 16.86 -0.98 -17.53
C LEU A 219 16.05 0.30 -17.82
N GLY A 220 14.74 0.28 -17.54
CA GLY A 220 13.86 1.43 -17.67
C GLY A 220 14.10 2.53 -16.63
N GLU A 221 14.54 2.19 -15.41
CA GLU A 221 14.96 3.14 -14.36
C GLU A 221 16.33 3.76 -14.65
N GLU A 222 17.24 2.96 -15.22
CA GLU A 222 18.58 3.40 -15.66
C GLU A 222 18.55 4.32 -16.89
N GLY A 223 17.41 4.45 -17.57
CA GLY A 223 17.27 5.25 -18.80
C GLY A 223 17.63 4.49 -20.08
N LEU A 224 17.85 3.18 -20.00
CA LEU A 224 18.15 2.28 -21.12
C LEU A 224 16.87 1.64 -21.69
N VAL A 225 15.87 2.47 -22.01
CA VAL A 225 14.54 1.96 -22.40
C VAL A 225 14.54 1.20 -23.73
N ASN A 226 15.42 1.55 -24.67
CA ASN A 226 15.61 0.75 -25.89
C ASN A 226 16.03 -0.69 -25.58
N GLU A 227 16.92 -0.86 -24.60
CA GLU A 227 17.39 -2.17 -24.16
C GLU A 227 16.32 -2.90 -23.35
N ALA A 228 15.55 -2.17 -22.55
CA ALA A 228 14.35 -2.72 -21.89
C ALA A 228 13.33 -3.23 -22.92
N LEU A 229 13.15 -2.53 -24.03
CA LEU A 229 12.27 -2.97 -25.13
C LEU A 229 12.85 -4.18 -25.86
N ALA A 230 14.16 -4.22 -26.08
CA ALA A 230 14.83 -5.40 -26.64
C ALA A 230 14.68 -6.62 -25.70
N ALA A 231 14.82 -6.42 -24.38
CA ALA A 231 14.60 -7.45 -23.37
C ALA A 231 13.17 -8.00 -23.42
N PHE A 232 12.18 -7.13 -23.53
CA PHE A 232 10.77 -7.51 -23.68
C PHE A 232 10.54 -8.42 -24.90
N TYR A 233 11.07 -8.06 -26.07
CA TYR A 233 10.95 -8.91 -27.26
C TYR A 233 11.76 -10.21 -27.18
N ARG A 234 12.88 -10.20 -26.45
CA ARG A 234 13.71 -11.39 -26.20
C ARG A 234 13.09 -12.36 -25.20
N MET A 235 12.03 -12.00 -24.47
CA MET A 235 11.30 -12.95 -23.60
C MET A 235 10.90 -14.22 -24.36
N LYS A 236 10.44 -14.08 -25.61
CA LYS A 236 10.11 -15.24 -26.46
C LYS A 236 11.31 -16.14 -26.76
N GLN A 237 12.50 -15.55 -26.95
CA GLN A 237 13.74 -16.29 -27.21
C GLN A 237 14.26 -17.00 -25.95
N LEU A 238 13.92 -16.47 -24.76
CA LEU A 238 14.21 -17.07 -23.46
C LEU A 238 13.07 -17.97 -22.96
N HIS A 239 12.18 -18.41 -23.84
CA HIS A 239 11.00 -19.23 -23.52
C HIS A 239 10.07 -18.65 -22.42
N CYS A 240 10.18 -17.36 -22.14
CA CYS A 240 9.36 -16.62 -21.19
C CYS A 240 8.12 -16.02 -21.88
N ARG A 241 6.97 -16.07 -21.20
CA ARG A 241 5.72 -15.46 -21.70
C ARG A 241 5.46 -14.14 -20.96
N PRO A 242 5.32 -13.01 -21.67
CA PRO A 242 4.99 -11.73 -21.05
C PRO A 242 3.60 -11.77 -20.41
N ASP A 243 3.51 -11.35 -19.15
CA ASP A 243 2.27 -11.16 -18.40
C ASP A 243 1.85 -9.68 -18.38
N VAL A 244 0.70 -9.38 -17.76
CA VAL A 244 0.19 -8.01 -17.62
C VAL A 244 1.23 -7.09 -16.96
N TYR A 245 1.98 -7.61 -15.97
CA TYR A 245 3.03 -6.87 -15.27
C TYR A 245 4.22 -6.51 -16.18
N ALA A 246 4.66 -7.43 -17.05
CA ALA A 246 5.71 -7.18 -18.03
C ALA A 246 5.32 -6.06 -19.00
N TYR A 247 4.09 -6.11 -19.54
CA TYR A 247 3.55 -5.06 -20.41
C TYR A 247 3.47 -3.71 -19.70
N ASN A 248 2.90 -3.67 -18.50
CA ASN A 248 2.81 -2.45 -17.68
C ASN A 248 4.18 -1.84 -17.40
N THR A 249 5.18 -2.68 -17.13
CA THR A 249 6.56 -2.24 -16.86
C THR A 249 7.18 -1.59 -18.10
N ILE A 250 7.10 -2.22 -19.27
CA ILE A 250 7.69 -1.65 -20.50
C ILE A 250 6.93 -0.42 -21.00
N ILE A 251 5.59 -0.43 -20.90
CA ILE A 251 4.74 0.73 -21.23
C ILE A 251 5.12 1.92 -20.35
N GLY A 252 5.25 1.72 -19.04
CA GLY A 252 5.69 2.76 -18.11
C GLY A 252 7.07 3.31 -18.45
N ALA A 253 8.04 2.45 -18.80
CA ALA A 253 9.37 2.86 -19.21
C ALA A 253 9.35 3.69 -20.53
N LEU A 254 8.58 3.26 -21.53
CA LEU A 254 8.42 3.99 -22.80
C LEU A 254 7.75 5.35 -22.62
N CYS A 255 6.72 5.42 -21.79
CA CYS A 255 6.03 6.67 -21.46
C CYS A 255 6.95 7.65 -20.72
N ARG A 256 7.82 7.17 -19.84
CA ARG A 256 8.79 8.01 -19.09
C ARG A 256 9.77 8.77 -19.99
N ILE A 257 10.20 8.16 -21.09
CA ILE A 257 11.06 8.81 -22.10
C ILE A 257 10.28 9.52 -23.22
N GLY A 258 8.95 9.57 -23.13
CA GLY A 258 8.08 10.21 -24.11
C GLY A 258 7.84 9.42 -25.40
N LYS A 259 8.17 8.12 -25.45
CA LYS A 259 7.91 7.24 -26.63
C LYS A 259 6.47 6.71 -26.65
N PHE A 260 5.50 7.62 -26.58
CA PHE A 260 4.07 7.31 -26.52
C PHE A 260 3.55 6.46 -27.69
N ARG A 261 4.09 6.62 -28.90
CA ARG A 261 3.66 5.82 -30.07
C ARG A 261 3.93 4.31 -29.85
N LYS A 262 5.11 3.98 -29.35
CA LYS A 262 5.49 2.59 -29.07
C LYS A 262 4.72 2.03 -27.87
N ALA A 263 4.52 2.85 -26.84
CA ALA A 263 3.69 2.48 -25.70
C ALA A 263 2.26 2.15 -26.15
N ARG A 264 1.63 3.03 -26.94
CA ARG A 264 0.28 2.84 -27.45
C ARG A 264 0.15 1.59 -28.32
N PHE A 265 1.14 1.32 -29.17
CA PHE A 265 1.16 0.07 -29.94
C PHE A 265 1.10 -1.17 -29.02
N LEU A 266 1.83 -1.18 -27.90
CA LEU A 266 1.76 -2.29 -26.95
C LEU A 266 0.39 -2.39 -26.25
N LEU A 267 -0.25 -1.27 -25.93
CA LEU A 267 -1.62 -1.27 -25.41
C LEU A 267 -2.61 -1.85 -26.44
N GLU A 268 -2.53 -1.40 -27.69
CA GLU A 268 -3.35 -1.91 -28.80
C GLU A 268 -3.19 -3.42 -29.00
N GLN A 269 -1.99 -3.97 -28.75
CA GLN A 269 -1.77 -5.43 -28.77
C GLN A 269 -2.48 -6.13 -27.61
N MET A 270 -2.45 -5.56 -26.40
CA MET A 270 -3.13 -6.15 -25.24
C MET A 270 -4.66 -6.13 -25.40
N GLU A 271 -5.20 -5.15 -26.12
CA GLU A 271 -6.63 -4.97 -26.37
C GLU A 271 -7.19 -5.91 -27.45
N LEU A 272 -6.34 -6.68 -28.14
CA LEU A 272 -6.79 -7.62 -29.17
C LEU A 272 -7.73 -8.69 -28.57
N PRO A 273 -8.85 -9.02 -29.22
CA PRO A 273 -9.78 -10.01 -28.73
C PRO A 273 -9.10 -11.39 -28.59
N GLY A 274 -9.23 -12.01 -27.43
CA GLY A 274 -8.59 -13.31 -27.14
C GLY A 274 -7.09 -13.22 -26.77
N PHE A 275 -6.54 -12.02 -26.57
CA PHE A 275 -5.18 -11.87 -26.07
C PHE A 275 -5.07 -12.39 -24.63
N ARG A 276 -3.96 -13.08 -24.31
CA ARG A 276 -3.82 -13.81 -23.03
C ARG A 276 -3.68 -12.90 -21.81
N CYS A 277 -3.29 -11.65 -22.00
CA CYS A 277 -3.05 -10.68 -20.94
C CYS A 277 -3.71 -9.34 -21.30
N PRO A 278 -5.04 -9.21 -21.13
CA PRO A 278 -5.76 -7.97 -21.39
C PRO A 278 -5.29 -6.84 -20.47
N PRO A 279 -5.45 -5.57 -20.87
CA PRO A 279 -5.06 -4.43 -20.05
C PRO A 279 -5.92 -4.35 -18.79
N ASP A 280 -5.27 -4.07 -17.66
CA ASP A 280 -5.91 -3.82 -16.36
C ASP A 280 -6.08 -2.31 -16.08
N THR A 281 -6.80 -1.97 -15.01
CA THR A 281 -6.99 -0.57 -14.56
C THR A 281 -5.65 0.16 -14.38
N PHE A 282 -4.60 -0.56 -13.95
CA PHE A 282 -3.27 -0.01 -13.79
C PHE A 282 -2.63 0.39 -15.13
N THR A 283 -2.82 -0.41 -16.18
CA THR A 283 -2.36 -0.15 -17.55
C THR A 283 -2.85 1.22 -18.04
N TYR A 284 -4.16 1.46 -17.96
CA TYR A 284 -4.75 2.73 -18.38
C TYR A 284 -4.31 3.90 -17.49
N THR A 285 -4.19 3.65 -16.18
CA THR A 285 -3.69 4.65 -15.22
C THR A 285 -2.26 5.11 -15.57
N ILE A 286 -1.39 4.20 -16.03
CA ILE A 286 -0.03 4.54 -16.48
C ILE A 286 -0.11 5.55 -17.63
N PHE A 287 -0.85 5.25 -18.69
CA PHE A 287 -0.96 6.14 -19.86
C PHE A 287 -1.44 7.52 -19.47
N ILE A 288 -2.55 7.59 -18.74
CA ILE A 288 -3.17 8.87 -18.38
C ILE A 288 -2.23 9.70 -17.50
N SER A 289 -1.61 9.06 -16.50
CA SER A 289 -0.62 9.73 -15.64
C SER A 289 0.53 10.31 -16.47
N PHE A 290 1.09 9.55 -17.41
CA PHE A 290 2.23 10.02 -18.20
C PHE A 290 1.84 11.02 -19.29
N TYR A 291 0.69 10.88 -19.94
CA TYR A 291 0.20 11.87 -20.90
C TYR A 291 0.00 13.24 -20.24
N CYS A 292 -0.60 13.24 -19.05
CA CYS A 292 -0.83 14.41 -18.21
C CYS A 292 0.48 15.02 -17.70
N ASN A 293 1.40 14.21 -17.17
CA ASN A 293 2.67 14.72 -16.67
C ASN A 293 3.55 15.27 -17.80
N TYR A 294 3.55 14.62 -18.97
CA TYR A 294 4.34 15.07 -20.10
C TYR A 294 3.77 16.32 -20.77
N SER A 295 2.44 16.48 -20.79
CA SER A 295 1.85 17.74 -21.26
C SER A 295 2.29 18.92 -20.39
N LEU A 296 2.29 18.77 -19.07
CA LEU A 296 2.75 19.81 -18.14
C LEU A 296 4.25 20.14 -18.27
N GLN A 297 5.07 19.18 -18.70
CA GLN A 297 6.50 19.41 -18.96
C GLN A 297 6.75 20.14 -20.28
N THR A 298 5.84 20.05 -21.25
CA THR A 298 5.99 20.71 -22.55
C THR A 298 5.39 22.11 -22.51
N SER A 299 6.20 23.17 -22.71
CA SER A 299 5.68 24.54 -22.78
C SER A 299 4.87 24.85 -24.08
N CYS A 300 4.63 23.86 -24.94
CA CYS A 300 3.97 24.01 -26.24
C CYS A 300 2.47 23.69 -26.17
N LYS A 301 1.62 24.71 -26.33
CA LYS A 301 0.15 24.58 -26.31
C LYS A 301 -0.41 23.53 -27.29
N LYS A 302 0.16 23.41 -28.51
CA LYS A 302 -0.27 22.41 -29.49
C LYS A 302 0.05 20.98 -29.04
N ALA A 303 1.23 20.77 -28.45
CA ALA A 303 1.64 19.47 -27.93
C ALA A 303 0.80 19.06 -26.71
N ILE A 304 0.53 20.00 -25.81
CA ILE A 304 -0.37 19.82 -24.65
C ILE A 304 -1.75 19.33 -25.13
N ARG A 305 -2.40 20.07 -26.04
CA ARG A 305 -3.72 19.71 -26.55
C ARG A 305 -3.77 18.32 -27.16
N ARG A 306 -2.76 17.96 -27.96
CA ARG A 306 -2.67 16.63 -28.56
C ARG A 306 -2.55 15.52 -27.50
N ARG A 307 -1.71 15.70 -26.48
CA ARG A 307 -1.50 14.69 -25.42
C ARG A 307 -2.71 14.54 -24.51
N LEU A 308 -3.40 15.65 -24.22
CA LEU A 308 -4.66 15.60 -23.46
C LEU A 308 -5.79 14.96 -24.28
N TRP A 309 -5.86 15.21 -25.59
CA TRP A 309 -6.80 14.52 -26.48
C TRP A 309 -6.55 13.02 -26.55
N GLU A 310 -5.28 12.60 -26.65
CA GLU A 310 -4.90 11.17 -26.59
C GLU A 310 -5.27 10.53 -25.23
N ALA A 311 -5.08 11.25 -24.12
CA ALA A 311 -5.50 10.79 -22.80
C ALA A 311 -7.03 10.64 -22.69
N ASN A 312 -7.80 11.61 -23.22
CA ASN A 312 -9.26 11.55 -23.23
C ASN A 312 -9.77 10.33 -24.00
N HIS A 313 -9.17 10.03 -25.16
CA HIS A 313 -9.54 8.87 -25.96
C HIS A 313 -9.24 7.56 -25.23
N ILE A 314 -8.15 7.48 -24.48
CA ILE A 314 -7.84 6.30 -23.65
C ILE A 314 -8.83 6.17 -22.50
N ILE A 315 -9.25 7.29 -21.88
CA ILE A 315 -10.28 7.27 -20.84
C ILE A 315 -11.60 6.77 -21.43
N GLU A 316 -12.01 7.26 -22.61
CA GLU A 316 -13.21 6.81 -23.31
C GLU A 316 -13.20 5.30 -23.59
N ARG A 317 -12.05 4.74 -23.92
CA ARG A 317 -11.86 3.30 -24.13
C ARG A 317 -11.83 2.51 -22.81
N ALA A 318 -11.46 3.15 -21.71
CA ALA A 318 -11.37 2.56 -20.38
C ALA A 318 -12.57 2.92 -19.47
N LEU A 319 -13.65 3.46 -20.04
CA LEU A 319 -14.82 3.99 -19.32
C LEU A 319 -15.53 2.96 -18.44
N GLU A 320 -15.28 1.67 -18.65
CA GLU A 320 -15.76 0.57 -17.81
C GLU A 320 -14.95 0.41 -16.48
N LEU A 321 -13.88 1.20 -16.24
CA LEU A 321 -12.82 0.91 -15.24
C LEU A 321 -12.38 2.05 -14.26
N PHE A 322 -13.31 2.84 -13.68
CA PHE A 322 -13.18 3.58 -12.37
C PHE A 322 -12.61 5.04 -12.22
N ASP A 323 -12.93 5.58 -11.04
CA ASP A 323 -12.85 6.93 -10.39
C ASP A 323 -11.43 7.57 -10.27
N ASP A 324 -10.38 6.78 -10.02
CA ASP A 324 -8.99 7.25 -9.84
C ASP A 324 -8.39 7.86 -11.12
N MET A 325 -8.91 7.41 -12.27
CA MET A 325 -8.56 7.86 -13.60
C MET A 325 -9.01 9.31 -13.84
N LEU A 326 -10.20 9.64 -13.33
CA LEU A 326 -10.86 10.93 -13.46
C LEU A 326 -10.13 12.01 -12.65
N LYS A 327 -9.71 11.68 -11.43
CA LYS A 327 -8.93 12.56 -10.54
C LYS A 327 -7.60 13.01 -11.16
N LYS A 328 -6.85 12.09 -11.75
CA LYS A 328 -5.54 12.38 -12.38
C LYS A 328 -5.68 13.20 -13.66
N TYR A 329 -6.63 12.83 -14.51
CA TYR A 329 -6.92 13.58 -15.74
C TYR A 329 -7.33 15.03 -15.42
N TYR A 330 -8.24 15.20 -14.46
CA TYR A 330 -8.72 16.52 -14.06
C TYR A 330 -7.62 17.46 -13.57
N SER A 331 -6.74 16.96 -12.69
CA SER A 331 -5.62 17.75 -12.16
C SER A 331 -4.65 18.27 -13.23
N ALA A 332 -4.66 17.69 -14.43
CA ALA A 332 -3.73 18.00 -15.49
C ALA A 332 -4.34 18.79 -16.66
N VAL A 333 -5.66 18.67 -16.87
CA VAL A 333 -6.35 19.28 -18.02
C VAL A 333 -6.92 20.66 -17.65
N ASN A 334 -7.36 20.85 -16.40
CA ASN A 334 -8.04 22.07 -15.94
C ASN A 334 -9.22 22.52 -16.83
N GLU A 335 -9.84 21.60 -17.58
CA GLU A 335 -11.05 21.83 -18.38
C GLU A 335 -12.26 21.31 -17.60
N ILE A 336 -13.01 22.24 -17.02
CA ILE A 336 -14.10 21.96 -16.09
C ILE A 336 -15.27 21.24 -16.79
N ASP A 337 -15.66 21.69 -17.99
CA ASP A 337 -16.81 21.14 -18.72
C ASP A 337 -16.66 19.66 -19.05
N LYS A 338 -15.46 19.23 -19.47
CA LYS A 338 -15.20 17.82 -19.78
C LYS A 338 -15.16 16.94 -18.53
N ALA A 339 -14.72 17.50 -17.40
CA ALA A 339 -14.72 16.80 -16.13
C ALA A 339 -16.14 16.54 -15.62
N VAL A 340 -17.00 17.55 -15.73
CA VAL A 340 -18.43 17.45 -15.44
C VAL A 340 -19.10 16.40 -16.33
N GLU A 341 -18.86 16.45 -17.65
CA GLU A 341 -19.41 15.48 -18.60
C GLU A 341 -18.96 14.05 -18.29
N MET A 342 -17.68 13.87 -17.96
CA MET A 342 -17.13 12.55 -17.66
C MET A 342 -17.67 11.97 -16.34
N MET A 343 -17.86 12.82 -15.33
CA MET A 343 -18.48 12.41 -14.06
C MET A 343 -19.96 12.03 -14.24
N ARG A 344 -20.69 12.75 -15.11
CA ARG A 344 -22.08 12.40 -15.46
C ARG A 344 -22.17 11.10 -16.24
N LYS A 345 -21.27 10.90 -17.21
CA LYS A 345 -21.18 9.66 -17.99
C LYS A 345 -20.83 8.44 -17.12
N MET A 346 -19.92 8.61 -16.16
CA MET A 346 -19.57 7.58 -15.16
C MET A 346 -20.80 7.12 -14.36
N LYS A 347 -21.67 8.05 -13.96
CA LYS A 347 -22.93 7.74 -13.27
C LYS A 347 -23.94 7.06 -14.18
N LEU A 348 -24.10 7.54 -15.41
CA LEU A 348 -25.03 7.00 -16.40
C LEU A 348 -24.76 5.52 -16.70
N MET A 349 -23.49 5.12 -16.75
CA MET A 349 -23.08 3.75 -17.03
C MET A 349 -23.09 2.84 -15.78
N ASN A 350 -23.53 3.35 -14.62
CA ASN A 350 -23.75 2.60 -13.38
C ASN A 350 -22.50 1.87 -12.82
N HIS A 351 -21.29 2.43 -13.03
CA HIS A 351 -20.00 1.84 -12.66
C HIS A 351 -19.52 2.16 -11.23
N GLY A 352 -20.40 2.65 -10.35
CA GLY A 352 -20.10 2.96 -8.95
C GLY A 352 -20.36 4.42 -8.57
N LYS A 353 -20.53 4.69 -7.26
CA LYS A 353 -20.75 6.04 -6.74
C LYS A 353 -19.40 6.79 -6.68
N PRO A 354 -19.26 8.00 -7.27
CA PRO A 354 -18.02 8.76 -7.17
C PRO A 354 -17.72 9.10 -5.71
N THR A 355 -16.44 9.08 -5.36
CA THR A 355 -15.99 9.33 -3.98
C THR A 355 -15.74 10.82 -3.72
N THR A 356 -15.60 11.24 -2.45
CA THR A 356 -15.17 12.61 -2.08
C THR A 356 -13.93 13.07 -2.84
N SER A 357 -13.04 12.13 -3.20
CA SER A 357 -11.79 12.42 -3.91
C SER A 357 -11.99 12.85 -5.37
N SER A 358 -13.14 12.55 -5.95
CA SER A 358 -13.51 12.89 -7.34
C SER A 358 -14.35 14.15 -7.43
N TYR A 359 -15.22 14.39 -6.45
CA TYR A 359 -15.99 15.63 -6.34
C TYR A 359 -15.12 16.83 -5.95
N THR A 360 -14.17 16.66 -5.01
CA THR A 360 -13.38 17.78 -4.46
C THR A 360 -12.68 18.62 -5.53
N PRO A 361 -11.94 18.03 -6.51
CA PRO A 361 -11.27 18.82 -7.53
C PRO A 361 -12.25 19.56 -8.46
N ILE A 362 -13.36 18.93 -8.86
CA ILE A 362 -14.39 19.54 -9.72
C ILE A 362 -15.04 20.73 -9.02
N ILE A 363 -15.40 20.57 -7.75
CA ILE A 363 -15.95 21.64 -6.91
C ILE A 363 -14.98 22.82 -6.82
N HIS A 364 -13.69 22.55 -6.57
CA HIS A 364 -12.69 23.63 -6.43
C HIS A 364 -12.55 24.46 -7.70
N ALA A 365 -12.40 23.83 -8.87
CA ALA A 365 -12.23 24.64 -10.08
C ALA A 365 -13.55 25.27 -10.57
N LEU A 366 -14.72 24.68 -10.29
CA LEU A 366 -16.00 25.36 -10.52
C LEU A 366 -16.10 26.65 -9.69
N CYS A 367 -15.66 26.63 -8.43
CA CYS A 367 -15.56 27.82 -7.59
C CYS A 367 -14.55 28.85 -8.16
N GLU A 368 -13.37 28.40 -8.59
CA GLU A 368 -12.35 29.29 -9.19
C GLU A 368 -12.83 29.91 -10.52
N ALA A 369 -13.65 29.19 -11.30
CA ALA A 369 -14.24 29.67 -12.53
C ALA A 369 -15.51 30.52 -12.33
N GLY A 370 -15.95 30.75 -11.08
CA GLY A 370 -17.16 31.51 -10.76
C GLY A 370 -18.47 30.78 -11.09
N ARG A 371 -18.43 29.48 -11.39
CA ARG A 371 -19.60 28.62 -11.64
C ARG A 371 -20.12 28.04 -10.33
N VAL A 372 -20.48 28.94 -9.42
CA VAL A 372 -20.75 28.62 -8.01
C VAL A 372 -21.99 27.72 -7.83
N LEU A 373 -23.02 27.90 -8.66
CA LEU A 373 -24.25 27.09 -8.62
C LEU A 373 -23.98 25.62 -8.94
N GLU A 374 -23.18 25.34 -9.97
CA GLU A 374 -22.80 23.97 -10.30
C GLU A 374 -21.90 23.37 -9.21
N ALA A 375 -21.01 24.17 -8.60
CA ALA A 375 -20.20 23.72 -7.47
C ALA A 375 -21.07 23.32 -6.27
N ARG A 376 -22.14 24.08 -5.99
CA ARG A 376 -23.15 23.76 -4.98
C ARG A 376 -23.88 22.47 -5.32
N ASP A 377 -24.35 22.31 -6.55
CA ASP A 377 -25.09 21.11 -6.96
C ASP A 377 -24.23 19.85 -6.82
N PHE A 378 -22.94 19.92 -7.19
CA PHE A 378 -21.97 18.83 -6.95
C PHE A 378 -21.68 18.59 -5.46
N LEU A 379 -21.75 19.62 -4.62
CA LEU A 379 -21.59 19.49 -3.16
C LEU A 379 -22.81 18.81 -2.52
N VAL A 380 -24.02 19.16 -2.96
CA VAL A 380 -25.28 18.50 -2.56
C VAL A 380 -25.24 17.04 -2.97
N GLU A 381 -24.89 16.78 -4.22
CA GLU A 381 -24.83 15.42 -4.76
C GLU A 381 -23.79 14.54 -4.05
N LEU A 382 -22.66 15.13 -3.63
CA LEU A 382 -21.66 14.45 -2.79
C LEU A 382 -22.26 14.01 -1.44
N VAL A 383 -23.01 14.91 -0.79
CA VAL A 383 -23.63 14.68 0.53
C VAL A 383 -24.78 13.69 0.45
N ASP A 384 -25.67 13.82 -0.54
CA ASP A 384 -26.76 12.88 -0.81
C ASP A 384 -26.23 11.48 -1.20
N GLY A 385 -25.05 11.44 -1.82
CA GLY A 385 -24.30 10.22 -2.07
C GLY A 385 -23.76 9.51 -0.82
N GLY A 386 -23.90 10.10 0.37
CA GLY A 386 -23.45 9.55 1.65
C GLY A 386 -21.98 9.82 1.97
N SER A 387 -21.35 10.75 1.25
CA SER A 387 -19.94 11.13 1.44
C SER A 387 -19.84 12.59 1.88
N PHE A 388 -18.93 12.90 2.81
CA PHE A 388 -18.80 14.27 3.32
C PHE A 388 -17.59 15.01 2.72
N PRO A 389 -17.74 16.29 2.32
CA PRO A 389 -16.63 17.12 1.82
C PRO A 389 -15.60 17.40 2.92
N ARG A 390 -14.38 17.76 2.51
CA ARG A 390 -13.39 18.32 3.44
C ARG A 390 -13.83 19.71 3.89
N GLU A 391 -13.50 20.09 5.11
CA GLU A 391 -13.83 21.40 5.69
C GLU A 391 -13.45 22.57 4.77
N TYR A 392 -12.24 22.55 4.22
CA TYR A 392 -11.79 23.56 3.28
C TYR A 392 -12.66 23.63 2.01
N THR A 393 -13.12 22.48 1.50
CA THR A 393 -13.95 22.39 0.29
C THR A 393 -15.35 22.94 0.54
N ALA A 394 -15.94 22.59 1.68
CA ALA A 394 -17.22 23.13 2.14
C ALA A 394 -17.15 24.65 2.34
N LYS A 395 -16.08 25.15 2.99
CA LYS A 395 -15.86 26.57 3.20
C LYS A 395 -15.69 27.33 1.89
N LEU A 396 -14.92 26.80 0.94
CA LEU A 396 -14.70 27.42 -0.37
C LEU A 396 -16.02 27.66 -1.12
N VAL A 397 -16.90 26.66 -1.16
CA VAL A 397 -18.22 26.80 -1.79
C VAL A 397 -19.09 27.81 -1.04
N ARG A 398 -19.09 27.76 0.30
CA ARG A 398 -19.84 28.70 1.16
C ARG A 398 -19.42 30.16 0.93
N ASP A 399 -18.12 30.42 0.90
CA ASP A 399 -17.58 31.76 0.71
C ASP A 399 -17.86 32.26 -0.72
N ALA A 400 -17.79 31.37 -1.71
CA ALA A 400 -18.17 31.68 -3.09
C ALA A 400 -19.67 32.03 -3.22
N LEU A 401 -20.57 31.29 -2.56
CA LEU A 401 -22.02 31.54 -2.57
C LEU A 401 -22.40 32.86 -1.87
N LYS A 402 -21.72 33.19 -0.76
CA LYS A 402 -21.91 34.48 -0.07
C LYS A 402 -21.55 35.68 -0.96
N SER A 403 -20.56 35.51 -1.83
CA SER A 403 -20.14 36.58 -2.76
C SER A 403 -21.14 36.83 -3.90
N THR A 404 -22.02 35.88 -4.20
CA THR A 404 -23.01 35.98 -5.28
C THR A 404 -24.39 36.46 -4.82
N GLY A 405 -24.61 36.63 -3.51
CA GLY A 405 -25.84 37.20 -2.95
C GLY A 405 -27.06 36.29 -2.97
N GLU A 406 -26.87 34.98 -3.19
CA GLU A 406 -27.95 33.99 -3.12
C GLU A 406 -28.04 33.41 -1.70
N THR A 407 -29.15 33.67 -1.01
CA THR A 407 -29.41 33.15 0.34
C THR A 407 -30.82 32.56 0.40
N VAL A 408 -31.00 31.30 0.01
CA VAL A 408 -32.29 30.61 0.18
C VAL A 408 -32.06 29.12 0.47
N PHE A 409 -32.49 28.67 1.66
CA PHE A 409 -32.61 27.27 2.12
C PHE A 409 -31.33 26.43 2.43
N GLU A 410 -30.20 27.06 2.76
CA GLU A 410 -28.93 26.33 2.94
C GLU A 410 -28.61 25.82 4.36
N ASP A 411 -29.33 26.25 5.39
CA ASP A 411 -28.95 25.98 6.79
C ASP A 411 -28.97 24.48 7.15
N GLU A 412 -29.90 23.70 6.59
CA GLU A 412 -29.99 22.28 6.89
C GLU A 412 -28.86 21.47 6.22
N LEU A 413 -28.50 21.83 4.99
CA LEU A 413 -27.37 21.22 4.26
C LEU A 413 -26.05 21.54 4.96
N TRP A 414 -25.84 22.81 5.34
CA TRP A 414 -24.62 23.21 6.04
C TRP A 414 -24.55 22.61 7.44
N ARG A 415 -25.67 22.44 8.14
CA ARG A 415 -25.73 21.70 9.40
C ARG A 415 -25.35 20.23 9.22
N LYS A 416 -25.89 19.55 8.20
CA LYS A 416 -25.51 18.16 7.85
C LYS A 416 -24.02 18.04 7.49
N ILE A 417 -23.48 19.00 6.76
CA ILE A 417 -22.06 19.05 6.39
C ILE A 417 -21.20 19.32 7.63
N GLU A 418 -21.57 20.25 8.50
CA GLU A 418 -20.83 20.58 9.73
C GLU A 418 -20.86 19.44 10.75
N GLU A 419 -21.98 18.73 10.90
CA GLU A 419 -22.06 17.51 11.70
C GLU A 419 -21.16 16.42 11.12
N GLY A 420 -21.20 16.19 9.79
CA GLY A 420 -20.32 15.24 9.10
C GLY A 420 -18.82 15.60 9.23
N ILE A 421 -18.47 16.89 9.19
CA ILE A 421 -17.09 17.37 9.38
C ILE A 421 -16.66 17.24 10.84
N LYS A 422 -17.51 17.56 11.82
CA LYS A 422 -17.23 17.38 13.25
C LYS A 422 -17.01 15.91 13.61
N ILE A 423 -17.79 15.01 13.00
CA ILE A 423 -17.56 13.56 13.07
C ILE A 423 -16.15 13.25 12.56
N ARG A 424 -15.74 13.80 11.41
CA ARG A 424 -14.41 13.58 10.81
C ARG A 424 -13.24 14.20 11.62
N GLN A 425 -13.40 15.39 12.22
CA GLN A 425 -12.35 16.11 12.96
C GLN A 425 -12.06 15.50 14.34
N ARG A 426 -13.05 14.91 15.03
CA ARG A 426 -12.83 14.19 16.30
C ARG A 426 -11.91 12.97 16.17
N PHE A 427 -11.69 12.46 14.96
CA PHE A 427 -10.72 11.40 14.68
C PHE A 427 -9.25 11.87 14.58
N VAL A 428 -8.96 13.18 14.47
CA VAL A 428 -7.58 13.69 14.38
C VAL A 428 -6.92 13.82 15.76
N VAL A 429 -7.70 14.02 16.82
CA VAL A 429 -7.19 14.24 18.18
C VAL A 429 -6.88 12.92 18.92
N PHE A 430 -7.44 11.79 18.49
CA PHE A 430 -7.19 10.48 19.11
C PHE A 430 -5.94 9.76 18.57
N SER A 431 -5.29 10.26 17.52
CA SER A 431 -4.07 9.63 16.95
C SER A 431 -2.75 10.07 17.60
N GLU A 432 -2.76 11.05 18.50
CA GLU A 432 -1.52 11.64 19.06
C GLU A 432 -1.17 11.23 20.50
N SER A 433 -2.01 10.49 21.22
CA SER A 433 -1.79 10.20 22.66
C SER A 433 -1.28 8.79 22.99
N HIS A 434 -0.49 8.16 22.12
CA HIS A 434 0.22 6.91 22.45
C HIS A 434 1.70 6.96 22.02
N PHE A 435 2.47 7.89 22.59
CA PHE A 435 3.92 7.74 22.78
C PHE A 435 4.44 8.76 23.81
N ASN A 436 4.28 8.46 25.10
CA ASN A 436 5.27 8.79 26.14
C ASN A 436 4.83 8.16 27.47
N SER A 437 5.65 7.25 27.95
CA SER A 437 5.68 6.80 29.34
C SER A 437 6.10 7.94 30.26
N ASN A 438 5.33 8.12 31.33
CA ASN A 438 5.66 8.68 32.66
C ASN A 438 4.68 9.77 33.09
N THR A 439 3.70 9.40 33.89
CA THR A 439 3.42 10.08 35.17
C THR A 439 2.74 9.09 36.12
N SER A 440 3.39 8.91 37.26
CA SER A 440 2.87 8.32 38.48
C SER A 440 1.80 9.21 39.12
N ASP A 441 0.93 8.56 39.89
CA ASP A 441 0.03 9.09 40.93
C ASP A 441 -1.12 10.02 40.53
N LEU A 442 -2.34 9.49 40.65
CA LEU A 442 -3.36 9.89 41.63
C LEU A 442 -4.74 9.37 41.17
N PHE A 443 -5.31 8.43 41.92
CA PHE A 443 -6.56 8.62 42.68
C PHE A 443 -7.17 7.26 43.08
N LEU A 444 -7.23 7.11 44.41
CA LEU A 444 -8.01 6.14 45.17
C LEU A 444 -9.52 6.30 44.93
N ASN A 445 -10.24 5.22 45.23
CA ASN A 445 -11.69 5.08 45.45
C ASN A 445 -12.56 4.81 44.21
N ALA A 446 -12.57 3.54 43.77
CA ALA A 446 -13.72 2.96 43.08
C ALA A 446 -14.82 2.64 44.10
N GLY A 447 -15.68 3.61 44.37
CA GLY A 447 -16.99 3.37 44.96
C GLY A 447 -17.87 2.60 43.98
N HIS A 448 -18.51 1.54 44.45
CA HIS A 448 -19.52 0.78 43.71
C HIS A 448 -20.64 1.70 43.20
N ALA A 449 -20.80 1.76 41.87
CA ALA A 449 -22.03 2.20 41.24
C ALA A 449 -22.53 1.04 40.37
N GLU A 450 -23.65 0.42 40.78
CA GLU A 450 -24.43 -0.51 39.98
C GLU A 450 -24.92 0.22 38.72
N GLY A 451 -24.22 0.03 37.60
CA GLY A 451 -24.64 0.48 36.28
C GLY A 451 -25.19 -0.68 35.46
N ASN A 452 -26.30 -0.45 34.74
CA ASN A 452 -26.97 -1.43 33.87
C ASN A 452 -25.97 -2.21 32.99
N ALA A 453 -25.90 -3.53 33.16
CA ALA A 453 -24.98 -4.40 32.42
C ALA A 453 -25.32 -4.44 30.91
N VAL A 454 -24.28 -4.47 30.07
CA VAL A 454 -24.40 -4.61 28.61
C VAL A 454 -24.32 -6.08 28.23
N THR A 455 -25.24 -6.53 27.37
CA THR A 455 -25.36 -7.93 26.97
C THR A 455 -24.80 -8.16 25.57
N PHE A 456 -23.88 -9.12 25.41
CA PHE A 456 -23.47 -9.64 24.10
C PHE A 456 -24.08 -11.02 23.84
N HIS A 457 -24.79 -11.15 22.73
CA HIS A 457 -25.19 -12.44 22.17
C HIS A 457 -24.12 -12.94 21.20
N VAL A 458 -23.34 -13.92 21.64
CA VAL A 458 -22.28 -14.54 20.83
C VAL A 458 -22.85 -15.77 20.14
N ARG A 459 -22.96 -15.74 18.81
CA ARG A 459 -23.57 -16.78 17.97
C ARG A 459 -22.52 -17.50 17.14
N ASN A 460 -22.55 -18.83 17.16
CA ASN A 460 -21.76 -19.65 16.25
C ASN A 460 -22.65 -20.16 15.12
N LYS A 461 -22.39 -19.73 13.89
CA LYS A 461 -23.02 -20.26 12.67
C LYS A 461 -22.02 -21.00 11.78
N CYS A 462 -20.80 -21.22 12.24
CA CYS A 462 -19.82 -22.02 11.52
C CYS A 462 -20.27 -23.49 11.54
N PRO A 463 -19.91 -24.32 10.53
CA PRO A 463 -20.28 -25.73 10.48
C PRO A 463 -19.55 -26.61 11.52
N PHE A 464 -18.72 -26.00 12.38
CA PHE A 464 -17.90 -26.64 13.41
C PHE A 464 -18.01 -25.89 14.74
N PRO A 465 -17.68 -26.54 15.87
CA PRO A 465 -17.63 -25.86 17.16
C PRO A 465 -16.54 -24.79 17.21
N LEU A 466 -16.79 -23.74 18.00
CA LEU A 466 -15.84 -22.66 18.26
C LEU A 466 -15.53 -22.57 19.75
N TRP A 467 -14.41 -21.94 20.08
CA TRP A 467 -14.10 -21.53 21.45
C TRP A 467 -13.89 -20.02 21.52
N PRO A 468 -14.96 -19.20 21.50
CA PRO A 468 -14.84 -17.77 21.67
C PRO A 468 -14.07 -17.41 22.93
N ALA A 469 -13.23 -16.38 22.82
CA ALA A 469 -12.38 -15.89 23.89
C ALA A 469 -12.50 -14.37 24.00
N THR A 470 -12.25 -13.85 25.20
CA THR A 470 -12.35 -12.44 25.52
C THR A 470 -11.13 -11.98 26.32
N ALA A 471 -10.60 -10.81 25.97
CA ALA A 471 -9.50 -10.18 26.70
C ALA A 471 -9.87 -8.74 27.01
N SER A 472 -9.81 -8.36 28.28
CA SER A 472 -10.05 -6.98 28.71
C SER A 472 -8.77 -6.15 28.59
N ASN A 473 -8.94 -4.85 28.32
CA ASN A 473 -7.80 -3.93 28.41
C ASN A 473 -7.43 -3.67 29.88
N ALA A 474 -6.21 -3.17 30.11
CA ALA A 474 -5.73 -2.86 31.46
C ALA A 474 -6.72 -1.98 32.23
N GLY A 475 -7.10 -2.41 33.44
CA GLY A 475 -8.08 -1.71 34.28
C GLY A 475 -9.54 -2.17 34.12
N HIS A 476 -9.85 -3.09 33.20
CA HIS A 476 -11.20 -3.64 33.02
C HIS A 476 -11.30 -5.12 33.44
N PRO A 477 -12.45 -5.56 33.99
CA PRO A 477 -12.61 -6.94 34.43
C PRO A 477 -12.70 -7.91 33.26
N VAL A 478 -12.22 -9.14 33.51
CA VAL A 478 -12.38 -10.27 32.59
C VAL A 478 -13.85 -10.68 32.56
N ILE A 479 -14.43 -10.79 31.37
CA ILE A 479 -15.81 -11.26 31.18
C ILE A 479 -15.81 -12.71 30.71
N ALA A 480 -16.87 -13.47 31.00
CA ALA A 480 -17.05 -14.85 30.56
C ALA A 480 -15.83 -15.78 30.80
N ASP A 481 -15.14 -15.58 31.94
CA ASP A 481 -13.91 -16.29 32.34
C ASP A 481 -12.77 -16.23 31.30
N GLY A 482 -12.84 -15.29 30.37
CA GLY A 482 -11.87 -15.13 29.28
C GLY A 482 -12.08 -16.08 28.10
N GLY A 483 -12.99 -17.06 28.18
CA GLY A 483 -13.31 -17.92 27.05
C GLY A 483 -14.21 -19.10 27.37
N PHE A 484 -14.90 -19.62 26.36
CA PHE A 484 -15.89 -20.69 26.52
C PHE A 484 -16.07 -21.51 25.25
N PHE A 485 -16.59 -22.73 25.40
CA PHE A 485 -17.01 -23.59 24.28
C PHE A 485 -18.37 -23.16 23.72
N LEU A 486 -18.51 -23.14 22.40
CA LEU A 486 -19.74 -22.79 21.70
C LEU A 486 -20.00 -23.72 20.50
N PRO A 487 -20.93 -24.68 20.62
CA PRO A 487 -21.31 -25.59 19.54
C PRO A 487 -21.85 -24.87 18.30
N SER A 488 -21.78 -25.54 17.14
CA SER A 488 -22.36 -25.05 15.89
C SER A 488 -23.88 -24.80 16.06
N GLY A 489 -24.35 -23.66 15.55
CA GLY A 489 -25.75 -23.24 15.60
C GLY A 489 -26.20 -22.62 16.93
N GLN A 490 -25.37 -22.64 17.97
CA GLN A 490 -25.75 -22.15 19.31
C GLN A 490 -25.40 -20.67 19.53
N THR A 491 -26.05 -20.09 20.54
CA THR A 491 -25.82 -18.72 21.01
C THR A 491 -25.57 -18.72 22.51
N LYS A 492 -24.53 -18.04 22.97
CA LYS A 492 -24.26 -17.80 24.40
C LYS A 492 -24.38 -16.31 24.71
N LEU A 493 -24.95 -16.00 25.87
CA LEU A 493 -25.02 -14.64 26.42
C LEU A 493 -23.82 -14.40 27.31
N ILE A 494 -23.16 -13.24 27.15
CA ILE A 494 -22.13 -12.77 28.08
C ILE A 494 -22.49 -11.35 28.52
N GLN A 495 -22.30 -11.06 29.81
CA GLN A 495 -22.54 -9.75 30.41
C GLN A 495 -21.23 -9.00 30.57
N ALA A 496 -21.25 -7.70 30.32
CA ALA A 496 -20.12 -6.82 30.51
C ALA A 496 -20.51 -5.54 31.27
N PRO A 497 -19.60 -4.97 32.07
CA PRO A 497 -19.82 -3.67 32.69
C PRO A 497 -20.10 -2.56 31.65
N PRO A 498 -20.83 -1.50 32.03
CA PRO A 498 -21.15 -0.36 31.14
C PRO A 498 -19.92 0.35 30.55
N THR A 499 -18.77 0.27 31.23
CA THR A 499 -17.50 0.89 30.83
C THR A 499 -16.53 -0.10 30.20
N TRP A 500 -16.95 -1.32 29.89
CA TRP A 500 -16.03 -2.37 29.47
C TRP A 500 -15.33 -2.05 28.15
N ASN A 501 -14.02 -2.22 28.15
CA ASN A 501 -13.17 -2.14 26.97
C ASN A 501 -12.36 -3.42 26.82
N GLY A 502 -12.46 -4.04 25.65
CA GLY A 502 -11.77 -5.29 25.39
C GLY A 502 -11.99 -5.82 24.00
N ARG A 503 -11.55 -7.07 23.83
CA ARG A 503 -11.53 -7.78 22.55
C ARG A 503 -12.25 -9.11 22.67
N ILE A 504 -12.90 -9.52 21.59
CA ILE A 504 -13.59 -10.80 21.46
C ILE A 504 -13.15 -11.45 20.15
N TRP A 505 -12.74 -12.72 20.18
CA TRP A 505 -12.35 -13.47 18.98
C TRP A 505 -12.77 -14.93 19.09
N ALA A 506 -12.67 -15.68 17.99
CA ALA A 506 -12.92 -17.12 17.96
C ALA A 506 -11.62 -17.90 17.84
N ARG A 507 -11.59 -19.06 18.49
CA ARG A 507 -10.56 -20.09 18.34
C ARG A 507 -11.13 -21.29 17.62
N THR A 508 -10.34 -21.90 16.75
CA THR A 508 -10.75 -23.05 15.92
C THR A 508 -9.82 -24.24 16.13
N GLY A 509 -10.34 -25.45 15.88
CA GLY A 509 -9.56 -26.68 15.95
C GLY A 509 -8.94 -26.93 17.34
N CYS A 510 -9.67 -26.59 18.41
CA CYS A 510 -9.14 -26.75 19.76
C CYS A 510 -9.35 -28.17 20.29
N ASP A 511 -8.28 -28.76 20.82
CA ASP A 511 -8.32 -29.97 21.62
C ASP A 511 -7.65 -29.72 22.97
N PHE A 512 -8.47 -29.67 24.02
CA PHE A 512 -8.04 -29.47 25.41
C PHE A 512 -7.88 -30.80 26.17
N THR A 513 -7.99 -31.94 25.48
CA THR A 513 -7.85 -33.27 26.10
C THR A 513 -6.39 -33.75 26.15
N SER A 514 -5.51 -33.17 25.33
CA SER A 514 -4.09 -33.53 25.27
C SER A 514 -3.26 -32.71 26.28
N THR A 515 -2.59 -33.39 27.21
CA THR A 515 -1.70 -32.83 28.24
C THR A 515 -0.28 -32.49 27.74
N SER A 516 -0.09 -32.41 26.42
CA SER A 516 1.21 -32.08 25.83
C SER A 516 1.49 -30.57 25.92
N ASN A 517 2.47 -30.18 26.74
CA ASN A 517 2.91 -28.78 26.92
C ASN A 517 3.67 -28.17 25.72
N THR A 518 3.87 -28.90 24.61
CA THR A 518 4.76 -28.50 23.52
C THR A 518 4.06 -27.99 22.26
N LYS A 519 2.72 -28.05 22.17
CA LYS A 519 1.93 -27.61 21.00
C LYS A 519 0.72 -26.77 21.46
N PRO A 520 0.35 -25.68 20.77
CA PRO A 520 -0.87 -24.93 21.08
C PRO A 520 -2.11 -25.84 20.98
N CYS A 521 -3.02 -25.72 21.94
CA CYS A 521 -4.24 -26.56 21.99
C CYS A 521 -5.22 -26.23 20.86
N CYS A 522 -5.18 -25.01 20.31
CA CYS A 522 -6.00 -24.59 19.18
C CYS A 522 -5.15 -24.36 17.92
N GLU A 523 -5.71 -24.69 16.76
CA GLU A 523 -5.09 -24.39 15.46
C GLU A 523 -4.97 -22.88 15.21
N THR A 524 -5.93 -22.08 15.68
CA THR A 524 -5.93 -20.62 15.51
C THR A 524 -6.44 -19.91 16.77
N GLY A 525 -5.90 -18.71 17.04
CA GLY A 525 -6.37 -17.84 18.13
C GLY A 525 -6.07 -18.32 19.54
N ASP A 526 -5.23 -19.35 19.74
CA ASP A 526 -4.98 -19.94 21.06
C ASP A 526 -4.53 -18.92 22.10
N CYS A 527 -4.88 -19.12 23.37
CA CYS A 527 -4.54 -18.19 24.47
C CYS A 527 -3.74 -18.88 25.58
N GLY A 528 -2.80 -19.75 25.20
CA GLY A 528 -1.93 -20.46 26.14
C GLY A 528 -2.51 -21.80 26.61
N GLY A 529 -3.23 -22.50 25.73
CA GLY A 529 -3.67 -23.88 25.95
C GLY A 529 -4.77 -24.09 26.98
N LYS A 530 -5.53 -23.05 27.33
CA LYS A 530 -6.61 -23.11 28.34
C LYS A 530 -7.95 -22.71 27.74
N ILE A 531 -9.04 -23.33 28.18
CA ILE A 531 -10.41 -22.94 27.77
C ILE A 531 -10.70 -21.51 28.25
N ALA A 532 -10.42 -21.21 29.51
CA ALA A 532 -10.51 -19.88 30.10
C ALA A 532 -9.19 -19.12 29.89
N CYS A 533 -9.20 -18.07 29.09
CA CYS A 533 -7.99 -17.28 28.81
C CYS A 533 -7.60 -16.36 29.98
N ASN A 534 -8.48 -16.13 30.95
CA ASN A 534 -8.25 -15.24 32.10
C ASN A 534 -7.68 -13.85 31.73
N GLY A 535 -8.10 -13.31 30.58
CA GLY A 535 -7.64 -12.00 30.09
C GLY A 535 -6.39 -12.03 29.20
N ASN A 536 -5.76 -13.19 28.98
CA ASN A 536 -4.65 -13.33 28.03
C ASN A 536 -5.12 -13.04 26.60
N ILE A 537 -4.31 -12.29 25.86
CA ILE A 537 -4.56 -11.99 24.45
C ILE A 537 -4.26 -13.25 23.61
N GLY A 538 -5.13 -13.57 22.66
CA GLY A 538 -4.95 -14.71 21.76
C GLY A 538 -3.75 -14.54 20.82
N LEU A 539 -3.16 -15.68 20.44
CA LEU A 539 -2.09 -15.77 19.47
C LEU A 539 -2.64 -15.53 18.05
N PRO A 540 -2.08 -14.57 17.31
CA PRO A 540 -2.46 -14.37 15.93
C PRO A 540 -1.99 -15.54 15.02
N PRO A 541 -2.67 -15.83 13.90
CA PRO A 541 -3.73 -15.03 13.29
C PRO A 541 -5.12 -15.22 13.89
N ALA A 542 -5.84 -14.12 14.15
CA ALA A 542 -7.22 -14.14 14.59
C ALA A 542 -7.99 -12.88 14.17
N THR A 543 -9.23 -13.05 13.71
CA THR A 543 -10.15 -11.95 13.45
C THR A 543 -10.66 -11.40 14.79
N LEU A 544 -10.38 -10.13 15.09
CA LEU A 544 -10.69 -9.54 16.39
C LEU A 544 -11.88 -8.59 16.32
N VAL A 545 -12.84 -8.73 17.22
CA VAL A 545 -13.84 -7.70 17.53
C VAL A 545 -13.29 -6.84 18.66
N GLN A 546 -13.24 -5.53 18.46
CA GLN A 546 -12.83 -4.58 19.50
C GLN A 546 -14.05 -3.79 19.95
N VAL A 547 -14.23 -3.62 21.25
CA VAL A 547 -15.38 -2.92 21.83
C VAL A 547 -14.93 -1.98 22.93
N SER A 548 -15.46 -0.75 22.90
CA SER A 548 -15.33 0.24 23.97
C SER A 548 -16.72 0.75 24.32
N LEU A 549 -17.25 0.30 25.45
CA LEU A 549 -18.56 0.68 25.95
C LEU A 549 -18.52 2.04 26.68
N GLN A 550 -19.62 2.77 26.62
CA GLN A 550 -19.81 4.03 27.35
C GLN A 550 -20.78 3.83 28.53
N PRO A 551 -20.48 4.40 29.71
CA PRO A 551 -21.33 4.26 30.90
C PRO A 551 -22.70 4.91 30.75
N ASP A 552 -22.76 5.98 29.96
CA ASP A 552 -23.97 6.73 29.67
C ASP A 552 -24.64 6.14 28.43
N THR A 553 -25.82 5.54 28.61
CA THR A 553 -26.61 4.90 27.53
C THR A 553 -27.10 5.89 26.47
N SER A 554 -27.02 7.20 26.74
CA SER A 554 -27.28 8.26 25.76
C SER A 554 -26.07 8.54 24.85
N LYS A 555 -24.87 8.09 25.23
CA LYS A 555 -23.64 8.20 24.43
C LYS A 555 -23.38 6.91 23.67
N PRO A 556 -22.89 6.99 22.42
CA PRO A 556 -22.70 5.80 21.62
C PRO A 556 -21.45 5.02 22.06
N SER A 557 -21.60 3.71 22.17
CA SER A 557 -20.48 2.76 22.31
C SER A 557 -19.80 2.54 20.96
N PHE A 558 -18.51 2.24 20.98
CA PHE A 558 -17.69 2.07 19.78
C PHE A 558 -17.30 0.60 19.62
N TYR A 559 -17.39 0.10 18.39
CA TYR A 559 -16.93 -1.25 18.08
C TYR A 559 -16.48 -1.37 16.62
N ASP A 560 -15.51 -2.24 16.40
CA ASP A 560 -14.97 -2.56 15.08
C ASP A 560 -14.56 -4.04 14.98
N VAL A 561 -14.22 -4.45 13.76
CA VAL A 561 -13.61 -5.75 13.48
C VAL A 561 -12.28 -5.53 12.76
N SER A 562 -11.23 -6.20 13.20
CA SER A 562 -9.86 -5.99 12.75
C SER A 562 -9.17 -7.26 12.28
N LEU A 563 -8.50 -7.15 11.14
CA LEU A 563 -7.63 -8.16 10.51
C LEU A 563 -6.14 -7.79 10.62
N VAL A 564 -5.79 -6.77 11.39
CA VAL A 564 -4.39 -6.38 11.64
C VAL A 564 -3.61 -7.56 12.23
N ASP A 565 -4.27 -8.33 13.08
CA ASP A 565 -3.76 -9.54 13.71
C ASP A 565 -4.09 -10.80 12.89
N GLY A 566 -4.43 -10.67 11.61
CA GLY A 566 -4.75 -11.78 10.71
C GLY A 566 -6.22 -12.16 10.68
N TYR A 567 -6.53 -13.20 9.90
CA TYR A 567 -7.88 -13.69 9.67
C TYR A 567 -7.95 -15.19 9.96
N ASN A 568 -8.97 -15.63 10.68
CA ASN A 568 -9.27 -17.06 10.85
C ASN A 568 -10.73 -17.39 10.54
N VAL A 569 -11.68 -16.59 11.05
CA VAL A 569 -13.12 -16.73 10.74
C VAL A 569 -13.77 -15.38 10.44
N PRO A 570 -14.82 -15.32 9.60
CA PRO A 570 -15.57 -14.09 9.37
C PRO A 570 -16.53 -13.78 10.52
N ILE A 571 -16.69 -12.50 10.86
CA ILE A 571 -17.50 -12.03 12.00
C ILE A 571 -18.43 -10.89 11.57
N SER A 572 -19.72 -10.96 11.91
CA SER A 572 -20.58 -9.77 11.84
C SER A 572 -20.97 -9.29 13.23
N VAL A 573 -21.05 -7.98 13.42
CA VAL A 573 -21.47 -7.38 14.68
C VAL A 573 -22.68 -6.49 14.42
N SER A 574 -23.76 -6.65 15.17
CA SER A 574 -24.93 -5.76 15.10
C SER A 574 -25.33 -5.33 16.50
N ALA A 575 -25.72 -4.07 16.67
CA ALA A 575 -26.27 -3.58 17.92
C ALA A 575 -27.79 -3.37 17.79
N LYS A 576 -28.57 -3.74 18.81
CA LYS A 576 -30.00 -3.44 18.85
C LYS A 576 -30.18 -1.96 19.22
N SER A 577 -30.30 -1.11 18.20
CA SER A 577 -30.50 0.33 18.37
C SER A 577 -31.69 0.81 17.51
N LYS A 578 -32.21 1.99 17.81
CA LYS A 578 -33.22 2.67 16.96
C LYS A 578 -32.62 3.17 15.64
N ALA A 579 -31.29 3.30 15.55
CA ALA A 579 -30.59 3.75 14.35
C ALA A 579 -30.32 2.59 13.36
N SER A 580 -30.53 2.83 12.07
CA SER A 580 -30.37 1.84 10.99
C SER A 580 -28.92 1.43 10.69
N ASN A 581 -27.93 2.15 11.22
CA ASN A 581 -26.53 2.06 10.78
C ASN A 581 -25.62 1.30 11.78
N CYS A 582 -26.22 0.53 12.70
CA CYS A 582 -25.53 -0.17 13.79
C CYS A 582 -25.14 -1.61 13.43
N TYR A 583 -24.42 -1.75 12.32
CA TYR A 583 -24.07 -3.05 11.77
C TYR A 583 -22.70 -3.05 11.08
N ILE A 584 -21.88 -4.03 11.42
CA ILE A 584 -20.66 -4.43 10.71
C ILE A 584 -20.96 -5.74 9.98
N GLY A 585 -20.93 -5.65 8.64
CA GLY A 585 -21.10 -6.80 7.76
C GLY A 585 -19.97 -7.81 7.86
N GLY A 586 -20.27 -9.07 7.56
CA GLY A 586 -19.23 -10.08 7.34
C GLY A 586 -18.45 -9.82 6.04
N CYS A 587 -17.31 -10.50 5.85
CA CYS A 587 -16.60 -10.49 4.59
C CYS A 587 -17.45 -11.00 3.42
N VAL A 588 -17.22 -10.44 2.23
CA VAL A 588 -17.88 -10.83 0.98
C VAL A 588 -17.46 -12.24 0.55
N LYS A 589 -16.20 -12.61 0.79
CA LYS A 589 -15.63 -13.94 0.54
C LYS A 589 -14.90 -14.46 1.77
N ASP A 590 -14.69 -15.77 1.83
CA ASP A 590 -13.82 -16.40 2.82
C ASP A 590 -12.36 -16.14 2.44
N LEU A 591 -11.65 -15.42 3.30
CA LEU A 591 -10.28 -15.01 3.04
C LEU A 591 -9.31 -16.20 3.12
N ASN A 592 -9.63 -17.28 3.85
CA ASN A 592 -8.81 -18.48 3.88
C ASN A 592 -8.74 -19.18 2.52
N LYS A 593 -9.80 -19.10 1.71
CA LYS A 593 -9.86 -19.73 0.37
C LYS A 593 -9.01 -19.04 -0.70
N ILE A 594 -8.67 -17.77 -0.47
CA ILE A 594 -7.93 -16.92 -1.41
C ILE A 594 -6.65 -16.36 -0.78
N CYS A 595 -6.25 -16.89 0.38
CA CYS A 595 -5.07 -16.46 1.10
C CYS A 595 -3.80 -16.76 0.26
N PRO A 596 -2.93 -15.77 -0.01
CA PRO A 596 -1.65 -15.99 -0.68
C PRO A 596 -0.77 -16.98 0.07
N ARG A 597 0.01 -17.80 -0.66
CA ARG A 597 0.80 -18.91 -0.08
C ARG A 597 1.73 -18.45 1.05
N GLU A 598 2.32 -17.28 0.90
CA GLU A 598 3.21 -16.64 1.87
C GLU A 598 2.52 -16.20 3.17
N LEU A 599 1.18 -16.12 3.19
CA LEU A 599 0.37 -15.75 4.36
C LEU A 599 -0.40 -16.94 4.96
N GLN A 600 -0.42 -18.09 4.30
CA GLN A 600 -1.23 -19.23 4.73
C GLN A 600 -0.73 -19.84 6.04
N VAL A 601 -1.68 -20.20 6.91
CA VAL A 601 -1.47 -21.10 8.04
C VAL A 601 -2.16 -22.43 7.73
N LEU A 602 -1.37 -23.50 7.69
CA LEU A 602 -1.85 -24.84 7.37
C LEU A 602 -2.03 -25.66 8.65
N ASN A 603 -3.08 -26.48 8.70
CA ASN A 603 -3.23 -27.49 9.75
C ASN A 603 -2.43 -28.77 9.44
N GLY A 604 -2.56 -29.78 10.31
CA GLY A 604 -1.89 -31.08 10.15
C GLY A 604 -2.23 -31.81 8.85
N ASP A 605 -3.40 -31.52 8.27
CA ASP A 605 -3.88 -32.12 7.01
C ASP A 605 -3.51 -31.28 5.76
N GLY A 606 -2.74 -30.20 5.94
CA GLY A 606 -2.35 -29.30 4.84
C GLY A 606 -3.46 -28.35 4.36
N GLN A 607 -4.54 -28.20 5.11
CA GLN A 607 -5.64 -27.28 4.80
C GLN A 607 -5.37 -25.88 5.38
N VAL A 608 -5.74 -24.83 4.65
CA VAL A 608 -5.61 -23.44 5.11
C VAL A 608 -6.65 -23.14 6.19
N VAL A 609 -6.21 -22.96 7.42
CA VAL A 609 -7.08 -22.69 8.60
C VAL A 609 -7.09 -21.22 9.00
N ALA A 610 -6.07 -20.46 8.59
CA ALA A 610 -6.01 -19.01 8.79
C ALA A 610 -5.10 -18.33 7.77
N CYS A 611 -5.20 -17.01 7.70
CA CYS A 611 -4.37 -16.14 6.89
C CYS A 611 -3.68 -15.09 7.78
N LYS A 612 -2.36 -15.07 7.77
CA LYS A 612 -1.54 -14.06 8.47
C LYS A 612 -1.73 -12.69 7.82
N SER A 613 -1.70 -11.63 8.61
CA SER A 613 -1.51 -10.29 8.07
C SER A 613 -0.07 -10.12 7.55
N ALA A 614 0.16 -9.11 6.70
CA ALA A 614 1.51 -8.79 6.24
C ALA A 614 2.48 -8.47 7.39
N CYS A 615 1.98 -7.84 8.46
CA CYS A 615 2.79 -7.58 9.65
C CYS A 615 3.27 -8.90 10.28
N LEU A 616 2.38 -9.87 10.45
CA LEU A 616 2.70 -11.16 11.06
C LEU A 616 3.58 -12.05 10.18
N ALA A 617 3.42 -11.97 8.86
CA ALA A 617 4.20 -12.79 7.94
C ALA A 617 5.63 -12.27 7.75
N PHE A 618 5.82 -10.95 7.70
CA PHE A 618 7.10 -10.35 7.33
C PHE A 618 7.81 -9.58 8.47
N ASN A 619 7.11 -9.30 9.56
CA ASN A 619 7.60 -8.56 10.73
C ASN A 619 8.34 -7.24 10.40
N HIS A 620 7.92 -6.56 9.32
CA HIS A 620 8.57 -5.34 8.86
C HIS A 620 7.78 -4.11 9.33
N ASP A 621 8.48 -3.08 9.81
CA ASP A 621 7.88 -1.85 10.33
C ASP A 621 6.89 -1.16 9.38
N MET A 622 7.11 -1.24 8.07
CA MET A 622 6.19 -0.72 7.06
C MET A 622 4.86 -1.47 7.02
N PHE A 623 4.87 -2.79 7.23
CA PHE A 623 3.65 -3.61 7.27
C PHE A 623 2.98 -3.56 8.64
N CYS A 624 3.76 -3.41 9.71
CA CYS A 624 3.28 -3.31 11.07
C CYS A 624 2.91 -1.89 11.51
N CYS A 625 3.15 -0.88 10.65
CA CYS A 625 3.00 0.52 11.00
C CYS A 625 3.69 0.91 12.32
N ARG A 626 4.97 0.53 12.47
CA ARG A 626 5.78 0.83 13.67
C ARG A 626 6.90 1.81 13.36
N ASN A 627 7.49 2.38 14.40
CA ASN A 627 8.68 3.24 14.32
C ASN A 627 8.49 4.38 13.30
N ALA A 628 9.32 4.44 12.27
CA ALA A 628 9.24 5.44 11.21
C ALA A 628 7.91 5.44 10.44
N TYR A 629 7.16 4.33 10.48
CA TYR A 629 5.84 4.16 9.86
C TYR A 629 4.70 4.20 10.90
N GLY A 630 4.94 4.66 12.13
CA GLY A 630 3.94 4.75 13.20
C GLY A 630 2.89 5.87 13.06
N ASN A 631 2.70 6.42 11.87
CA ASN A 631 1.73 7.48 11.63
C ASN A 631 1.01 7.27 10.29
N PRO A 632 -0.22 7.80 10.14
CA PRO A 632 -1.04 7.63 8.93
C PRO A 632 -0.43 8.28 7.68
N ASP A 633 0.48 9.24 7.82
CA ASP A 633 1.16 9.88 6.68
C ASP A 633 2.19 8.98 6.04
N LYS A 634 2.89 8.16 6.82
CA LYS A 634 3.96 7.28 6.36
C LYS A 634 3.52 5.83 6.21
N CYS A 635 2.66 5.30 7.07
CA CYS A 635 2.10 3.98 6.83
C CYS A 635 1.00 4.05 5.79
N LYS A 636 1.19 3.39 4.67
CA LYS A 636 0.21 3.31 3.58
C LYS A 636 -0.26 1.87 3.40
N PRO A 637 -1.48 1.67 2.88
CA PRO A 637 -1.95 0.33 2.57
C PRO A 637 -0.99 -0.33 1.59
N ASN A 638 -0.74 -1.61 1.81
CA ASN A 638 0.08 -2.46 0.97
C ASN A 638 -0.82 -3.44 0.17
N MET A 639 -0.21 -4.25 -0.71
CA MET A 639 -0.97 -5.20 -1.54
C MET A 639 -1.82 -6.18 -0.72
N TYR A 640 -1.32 -6.65 0.43
CA TYR A 640 -2.02 -7.63 1.27
C TYR A 640 -3.16 -6.97 2.06
N SER A 641 -2.94 -5.78 2.62
CA SER A 641 -4.01 -5.04 3.30
C SER A 641 -5.11 -4.63 2.32
N ASN A 642 -4.76 -4.20 1.09
CA ASN A 642 -5.76 -3.94 0.04
C ASN A 642 -6.56 -5.19 -0.31
N MET A 643 -5.92 -6.35 -0.46
CA MET A 643 -6.61 -7.63 -0.70
C MET A 643 -7.57 -7.98 0.46
N PHE A 644 -7.12 -7.80 1.71
CA PHE A 644 -7.98 -8.03 2.89
C PHE A 644 -9.18 -7.08 2.90
N LYS A 645 -8.97 -5.82 2.49
CA LYS A 645 -10.02 -4.80 2.42
C LYS A 645 -11.03 -5.05 1.31
N GLU A 646 -10.60 -5.51 0.14
CA GLU A 646 -11.51 -5.89 -0.96
C GLU A 646 -12.46 -7.02 -0.55
N VAL A 647 -11.94 -7.98 0.23
CA VAL A 647 -12.69 -9.13 0.70
C VAL A 647 -13.58 -8.77 1.90
N CYS A 648 -13.09 -7.91 2.79
CA CYS A 648 -13.76 -7.48 4.00
C CYS A 648 -13.81 -5.94 4.10
N PRO A 649 -14.65 -5.25 3.31
CA PRO A 649 -14.67 -3.78 3.24
C PRO A 649 -14.97 -3.12 4.58
N SER A 650 -15.76 -3.79 5.42
CA SER A 650 -16.19 -3.31 6.73
C SER A 650 -15.22 -3.62 7.87
N TYR A 651 -14.01 -4.14 7.61
CA TYR A 651 -13.01 -4.46 8.64
C TYR A 651 -11.75 -3.64 8.49
N TYR A 652 -10.99 -3.46 9.57
CA TYR A 652 -9.64 -2.92 9.53
C TYR A 652 -8.71 -3.91 8.84
N SER A 653 -8.06 -3.49 7.76
CA SER A 653 -7.05 -4.28 7.04
C SER A 653 -5.61 -3.96 7.45
N TYR A 654 -5.36 -2.74 7.95
CA TYR A 654 -4.13 -2.30 8.59
C TYR A 654 -4.43 -1.19 9.62
N ALA A 655 -3.43 -0.78 10.41
CA ALA A 655 -3.59 0.09 11.58
C ALA A 655 -4.20 1.48 11.29
N PHE A 656 -4.04 2.03 10.07
CA PHE A 656 -4.53 3.36 9.71
C PHE A 656 -5.50 3.34 8.52
N ASP A 657 -6.32 2.28 8.42
CA ASP A 657 -7.37 2.13 7.43
C ASP A 657 -8.24 3.40 7.30
N SER A 658 -8.50 3.84 6.07
CA SER A 658 -9.26 5.06 5.80
C SER A 658 -10.33 4.83 4.73
N PRO A 659 -11.62 5.09 5.01
CA PRO A 659 -12.17 5.50 6.31
C PRO A 659 -12.05 4.37 7.36
N PRO A 660 -11.92 4.72 8.65
CA PRO A 660 -11.89 3.73 9.73
C PRO A 660 -13.24 2.99 9.76
N PRO A 661 -13.26 1.65 9.67
CA PRO A 661 -14.48 0.85 9.75
C PRO A 661 -14.98 0.70 11.20
N LEU A 662 -15.07 1.82 11.92
CA LEU A 662 -15.55 1.91 13.29
C LEU A 662 -17.03 2.27 13.32
N VAL A 663 -17.84 1.52 14.05
CA VAL A 663 -19.26 1.81 14.25
C VAL A 663 -19.49 2.42 15.63
N SER A 664 -20.35 3.43 15.69
CA SER A 664 -20.69 4.17 16.90
C SER A 664 -22.21 4.13 17.10
N CYS A 665 -22.67 3.42 18.13
CA CYS A 665 -24.10 3.22 18.38
C CYS A 665 -24.47 3.18 19.86
N THR A 666 -25.62 3.77 20.17
CA THR A 666 -26.28 3.62 21.47
C THR A 666 -27.04 2.30 21.50
N ALA A 667 -26.56 1.35 22.30
CA ALA A 667 -27.20 0.05 22.51
C ALA A 667 -26.72 -0.58 23.82
N ASP A 668 -27.63 -1.29 24.46
CA ASP A 668 -27.42 -2.16 25.63
C ASP A 668 -27.24 -3.63 25.23
N VAL A 669 -27.61 -3.99 24.00
CA VAL A 669 -27.53 -5.34 23.45
C VAL A 669 -26.76 -5.37 22.13
N PHE A 670 -25.68 -6.16 22.12
CA PHE A 670 -24.85 -6.43 20.95
C PHE A 670 -24.98 -7.90 20.52
N ILE A 671 -24.87 -8.16 19.23
CA ILE A 671 -24.93 -9.50 18.65
C ILE A 671 -23.69 -9.71 17.81
N ILE A 672 -22.83 -10.62 18.24
CA ILE A 672 -21.62 -11.03 17.53
C ILE A 672 -21.92 -12.39 16.90
N THR A 673 -21.82 -12.49 15.57
CA THR A 673 -22.08 -13.74 14.84
C THR A 673 -20.83 -14.17 14.09
N PHE A 674 -20.28 -15.33 14.47
CA PHE A 674 -19.24 -16.01 13.72
C PHE A 674 -19.85 -16.78 12.55
N CYS A 675 -19.24 -16.69 11.37
CA CYS A 675 -19.71 -17.29 10.11
C CYS A 675 -21.16 -16.90 9.71
N PRO A 676 -21.47 -15.61 9.48
CA PRO A 676 -22.81 -15.17 9.13
C PRO A 676 -23.31 -15.72 7.77
N ASN A 677 -24.59 -16.12 7.70
CA ASN A 677 -25.24 -16.76 6.54
C ASN A 677 -25.17 -16.01 5.18
N LYS A 678 -24.81 -14.72 5.17
CA LYS A 678 -24.73 -13.89 3.94
C LYS A 678 -23.30 -13.78 3.37
N TRP A 679 -22.37 -14.62 3.81
CA TRP A 679 -21.04 -14.74 3.21
C TRP A 679 -21.14 -15.39 1.81
N GLY A 680 -20.69 -14.70 0.76
CA GLY A 680 -20.68 -15.23 -0.62
C GLY A 680 -21.90 -14.95 -1.50
N VAL A 681 -22.84 -14.07 -1.12
CA VAL A 681 -23.97 -13.66 -1.99
C VAL A 681 -24.02 -12.14 -2.15
N LEU A 682 -23.94 -11.67 -3.40
CA LEU A 682 -24.18 -10.26 -3.78
C LEU A 682 -25.60 -9.87 -3.38
N ASN A 683 -25.76 -9.00 -2.38
CA ASN A 683 -27.07 -8.37 -2.14
C ASN A 683 -27.31 -7.30 -3.20
N THR A 684 -28.05 -7.65 -4.25
CA THR A 684 -28.97 -6.74 -4.92
C THR A 684 -30.04 -6.31 -3.92
N PHE A 685 -29.85 -5.15 -3.26
CA PHE A 685 -30.97 -4.46 -2.63
C PHE A 685 -31.65 -3.58 -3.69
N GLN A 686 -32.68 -4.13 -4.30
CA GLN A 686 -33.81 -3.38 -4.83
C GLN A 686 -34.35 -2.46 -3.73
N PHE A 687 -34.37 -1.16 -3.97
CA PHE A 687 -35.36 -0.28 -3.36
C PHE A 687 -36.44 -0.02 -4.41
N ARG A 688 -37.58 -0.68 -4.24
CA ARG A 688 -38.88 -0.21 -4.73
C ARG A 688 -39.39 0.83 -3.74
N TYR A 689 -39.89 1.93 -4.30
CA TYR A 689 -40.56 3.10 -3.74
C TYR A 689 -39.67 4.13 -3.04
#